data_AF-A0A9C9XT39-F1
#
_entry.id   AF-A0A9C9XT39-F1
#
_cell.length_a   1.000
_cell.length_b   1.000
_cell.length_c   1.000
_cell.angle_alpha   90.00
_cell.angle_beta   90.00
_cell.angle_gamma   90.00
#
_symmetry.space_group_name_H-M   'P 1'
#
loop_
_entity.id
_entity.type
_entity.pdbx_description
1 polymer ?
#
loop_
_entity_poly.entity_id
_entity_poly.type
_entity_poly.pdbx_seq_one_letter_code
_entity_poly.pdbx_strand_id
1 'polypeptide(L)'
;MAVLSVDFPACRPERPLQAGDFVVLEPVFAREIRSLQPLPATVGFWQPPQAGRLYCEPPVRPATEPEMTAICRRGEPRIVDGTLVLPLGRGQEVPAAVLFSDVDVALLEKMAPEWLAGFRGRVCERLQQVRCMFTDPETGFFHRRGAEVFFGQGERNGPPLSFYLVHVLFFQRAAMGRLQKISRLASFLDAVVGGPLFYFGQGVFGLLTVHAGQQQDRAFAHALVRRLKREGARRVHVGLAGDAGSDAARCFADAWQALAEAERRGPFSLCDSSTLKDRAGHPLALPAQAPLRRLQRRWRGRRRFGLILLQADGPPPRPGWLPRLVAPLLAEGERFCEFHDSGGALYLPDLTPTRVQARLRELAGALAGTPDGSPVSLGGACWPCLDYSRTDTLRNCRRALLHASYYGPGSAVFFDHISLNVSGDYFFDQGDYRQAVREYRNGLRLCPGEINLENSLGVALARMNRHREAIDCFLRVLDRDPDNFMALVNLGYSYQAAGEEQQAMAQLEKACTVKFHAGVSEARDLYPQLARLYCRAGRHEQARQVLERWRHEQDGEGEFLLHRLLGEACMETGRPAEAMQALQRALRLFPGNDESMSMLGLLYIEGDQGEEVGMSLLERALAMDGMHPGHWYRHARALLHLGRLDEALQAVNRSLGLQRNSPAAILLKGRICEAMGRGRAAASCYGRVRALRRCSSGQRKEAEQGLARLRQAGTGRPASRRAVPGVVQP
;
A
#
# COMPACT_ATOMS: atom_id res chain seq x y z
N MET A 1 18.60 22.45 -41.13
CA MET A 1 18.61 21.48 -42.23
C MET A 1 18.76 20.07 -41.66
N ALA A 2 17.81 19.21 -42.02
CA ALA A 2 17.78 17.75 -41.95
C ALA A 2 18.39 17.03 -40.72
N VAL A 3 17.55 16.75 -39.72
CA VAL A 3 17.73 15.60 -38.81
C VAL A 3 16.47 14.74 -38.89
N LEU A 4 16.69 13.56 -39.46
CA LEU A 4 15.88 12.35 -39.54
C LEU A 4 14.60 12.32 -38.69
N SER A 5 13.47 12.30 -39.39
CA SER A 5 12.17 11.84 -38.92
C SER A 5 12.26 10.36 -38.55
N VAL A 6 12.43 10.08 -37.26
CA VAL A 6 12.09 8.78 -36.69
C VAL A 6 10.74 8.97 -36.02
N ASP A 7 9.71 8.40 -36.61
CA ASP A 7 8.37 8.33 -36.02
C ASP A 7 8.47 7.61 -34.67
N PHE A 8 8.44 8.38 -33.59
CA PHE A 8 8.18 7.85 -32.26
C PHE A 8 6.76 7.27 -32.24
N PRO A 9 6.50 6.12 -31.60
CA PRO A 9 5.15 5.64 -31.41
C PRO A 9 4.36 6.74 -30.69
N ALA A 10 3.28 7.20 -31.34
CA ALA A 10 2.44 8.28 -30.89
C ALA A 10 2.09 8.09 -29.40
N CYS A 11 2.51 9.05 -28.58
CA CYS A 11 1.98 9.26 -27.24
C CYS A 11 0.46 9.24 -27.35
N ARG A 12 -0.27 8.48 -26.50
CA ARG A 12 -1.75 8.43 -26.56
C ARG A 12 -2.30 9.86 -26.52
N PRO A 13 -2.85 10.43 -27.62
CA PRO A 13 -3.26 11.83 -27.68
C PRO A 13 -4.52 12.14 -26.84
N GLU A 14 -5.03 11.15 -26.11
CA GLU A 14 -6.40 11.13 -25.60
C GLU A 14 -6.56 11.56 -24.15
N ARG A 15 -5.47 11.75 -23.37
CA ARG A 15 -5.61 12.17 -21.97
C ARG A 15 -5.76 13.70 -21.91
N PRO A 16 -6.91 14.24 -21.47
CA PRO A 16 -7.10 15.69 -21.34
C PRO A 16 -6.14 16.25 -20.29
N LEU A 17 -5.85 17.56 -20.39
CA LEU A 17 -5.10 18.26 -19.35
C LEU A 17 -5.82 18.10 -18.01
N GLN A 18 -5.07 17.75 -16.98
CA GLN A 18 -5.53 17.53 -15.62
C GLN A 18 -5.03 18.62 -14.69
N ALA A 19 -5.63 18.72 -13.50
CA ALA A 19 -5.29 19.76 -12.54
C ALA A 19 -3.78 19.76 -12.18
N GLY A 20 -3.20 18.57 -11.99
CA GLY A 20 -1.80 18.38 -11.68
C GLY A 20 -0.82 18.84 -12.77
N ASP A 21 -1.25 18.92 -14.04
CA ASP A 21 -0.39 19.41 -15.12
C ASP A 21 -0.01 20.88 -14.90
N PHE A 22 -0.95 21.69 -14.46
CA PHE A 22 -0.72 23.11 -14.18
C PHE A 22 0.15 23.28 -12.95
N VAL A 23 -0.03 22.44 -11.92
CA VAL A 23 0.80 22.47 -10.71
C VAL A 23 2.28 22.16 -11.00
N VAL A 24 2.53 21.21 -11.90
CA VAL A 24 3.90 20.76 -12.25
C VAL A 24 4.53 21.66 -13.30
N LEU A 25 3.80 22.02 -14.35
CA LEU A 25 4.35 22.67 -15.55
C LEU A 25 4.06 24.16 -15.64
N GLU A 26 3.48 24.79 -14.61
CA GLU A 26 3.15 26.23 -14.55
C GLU A 26 4.17 27.13 -15.29
N PRO A 27 5.48 27.15 -14.94
CA PRO A 27 6.39 28.12 -15.53
C PRO A 27 6.68 27.83 -17.01
N VAL A 28 6.62 26.56 -17.40
CA VAL A 28 6.80 26.13 -18.79
C VAL A 28 5.56 26.50 -19.59
N PHE A 29 4.37 26.21 -19.07
CA PHE A 29 3.10 26.60 -19.68
C PHE A 29 2.99 28.11 -19.84
N ALA A 30 3.30 28.89 -18.79
CA ALA A 30 3.29 30.34 -18.83
C ALA A 30 4.27 30.89 -19.88
N ARG A 31 5.45 30.29 -20.03
CA ARG A 31 6.44 30.69 -21.05
C ARG A 31 5.95 30.38 -22.47
N GLU A 32 5.38 29.19 -22.69
CA GLU A 32 4.86 28.77 -23.99
C GLU A 32 3.65 29.62 -24.40
N ILE A 33 2.74 29.90 -23.47
CA ILE A 33 1.59 30.79 -23.73
C ILE A 33 2.07 32.21 -24.07
N ARG A 34 3.07 32.75 -23.35
CA ARG A 34 3.68 34.05 -23.68
C ARG A 34 4.25 34.11 -25.10
N SER A 35 4.74 32.99 -25.65
CA SER A 35 5.19 32.92 -27.06
C SER A 35 4.04 32.93 -28.08
N LEU A 36 2.84 32.54 -27.66
CA LEU A 36 1.63 32.51 -28.48
C LEU A 36 0.79 33.78 -28.33
N GLN A 37 1.07 34.60 -27.32
CA GLN A 37 0.25 35.74 -26.98
C GLN A 37 0.22 36.78 -28.11
N PRO A 38 -0.97 37.29 -28.46
CA PRO A 38 -1.08 38.40 -29.40
C PRO A 38 -0.66 39.74 -28.78
N LEU A 39 -0.59 39.83 -27.44
CA LEU A 39 -0.51 41.07 -26.65
C LEU A 39 0.32 40.85 -25.37
N PRO A 40 1.00 41.88 -24.83
CA PRO A 40 1.64 41.80 -23.53
C PRO A 40 0.58 41.61 -22.44
N ALA A 41 0.63 40.47 -21.73
CA ALA A 41 -0.32 40.13 -20.68
C ALA A 41 0.34 39.25 -19.62
N THR A 42 -0.06 39.41 -18.37
CA THR A 42 0.31 38.49 -17.30
C THR A 42 -0.48 37.19 -17.47
N VAL A 43 0.23 36.06 -17.58
CA VAL A 43 -0.39 34.73 -17.66
C VAL A 43 -0.57 34.17 -16.26
N GLY A 44 -1.78 33.74 -15.96
CA GLY A 44 -2.10 32.95 -14.78
C GLY A 44 -2.89 31.70 -15.14
N PHE A 45 -3.04 30.81 -14.16
CA PHE A 45 -3.88 29.62 -14.29
C PHE A 45 -4.87 29.58 -13.15
N TRP A 46 -6.11 29.23 -13.45
CA TRP A 46 -7.17 29.09 -12.47
C TRP A 46 -7.71 27.67 -12.44
N GLN A 47 -7.92 27.18 -11.22
CA GLN A 47 -8.59 25.92 -10.89
C GLN A 47 -9.41 26.12 -9.60
N PRO A 48 -10.53 25.41 -9.42
CA PRO A 48 -11.24 25.45 -8.16
C PRO A 48 -10.37 24.81 -7.06
N PRO A 49 -10.25 25.42 -5.88
CA PRO A 49 -9.60 24.79 -4.74
C PRO A 49 -10.33 23.50 -4.36
N GLN A 50 -9.62 22.39 -4.32
CA GLN A 50 -10.17 21.10 -3.90
C GLN A 50 -9.50 20.70 -2.58
N ALA A 51 -10.31 20.44 -1.56
CA ALA A 51 -9.81 20.02 -0.25
C ALA A 51 -8.90 18.79 -0.40
N GLY A 52 -7.68 18.88 0.14
CA GLY A 52 -6.70 17.79 0.10
C GLY A 52 -6.00 17.59 -1.26
N ARG A 53 -6.17 18.49 -2.23
CA ARG A 53 -5.48 18.45 -3.52
C ARG A 53 -4.68 19.71 -3.79
N LEU A 54 -3.65 19.54 -4.61
CA LEU A 54 -2.82 20.64 -5.10
C LEU A 54 -3.56 21.43 -6.19
N TYR A 55 -3.47 22.75 -6.11
CA TYR A 55 -4.01 23.66 -7.12
C TYR A 55 -3.05 24.83 -7.34
N CYS A 56 -3.13 25.47 -8.50
CA CYS A 56 -2.40 26.71 -8.78
C CYS A 56 -3.22 27.91 -8.31
N GLU A 57 -2.63 28.77 -7.47
CA GLU A 57 -3.24 30.06 -7.18
C GLU A 57 -2.95 31.06 -8.31
N PRO A 58 -3.99 31.68 -8.89
CA PRO A 58 -3.79 32.68 -9.91
C PRO A 58 -3.22 33.97 -9.27
N PRO A 59 -2.39 34.73 -10.00
CA PRO A 59 -1.88 36.02 -9.54
C PRO A 59 -3.00 37.06 -9.34
N VAL A 60 -4.09 36.94 -10.09
CA VAL A 60 -5.29 37.80 -10.00
C VAL A 60 -6.53 36.91 -10.05
N ARG A 61 -7.48 37.12 -9.13
CA ARG A 61 -8.79 36.42 -9.13
C ARG A 61 -9.83 37.30 -9.84
N PRO A 62 -10.29 36.94 -11.05
CA PRO A 62 -11.15 37.80 -11.85
C PRO A 62 -12.65 37.65 -11.55
N ALA A 63 -13.06 36.64 -10.77
CA ALA A 63 -14.47 36.38 -10.44
C ALA A 63 -14.59 35.45 -9.22
N THR A 64 -15.83 35.21 -8.77
CA THR A 64 -16.12 34.21 -7.72
C THR A 64 -15.91 32.78 -8.25
N GLU A 65 -15.60 31.83 -7.36
CA GLU A 65 -15.38 30.42 -7.73
C GLU A 65 -16.58 29.77 -8.49
N PRO A 66 -17.85 29.99 -8.08
CA PRO A 66 -19.00 29.44 -8.81
C PRO A 66 -19.10 29.98 -10.24
N GLU A 67 -18.78 31.27 -10.42
CA GLU A 67 -18.81 31.94 -11.71
C GLU A 67 -17.71 31.43 -12.64
N MET A 68 -16.47 31.35 -12.15
CA MET A 68 -15.35 30.77 -12.89
C MET A 68 -15.62 29.31 -13.29
N THR A 69 -16.22 28.53 -12.39
CA THR A 69 -16.64 27.15 -12.67
C THR A 69 -17.68 27.09 -13.79
N ALA A 70 -18.66 28.00 -13.78
CA ALA A 70 -19.69 28.07 -14.83
C ALA A 70 -19.08 28.45 -16.20
N ILE A 71 -18.16 29.41 -16.24
CA ILE A 71 -17.44 29.82 -17.45
C ILE A 71 -16.64 28.65 -18.03
N CYS A 72 -15.88 27.95 -17.19
CA CYS A 72 -15.08 26.81 -17.62
C CYS A 72 -15.96 25.67 -18.16
N ARG A 73 -17.09 25.37 -17.53
CA ARG A 73 -18.02 24.33 -17.98
C ARG A 73 -18.66 24.62 -19.35
N ARG A 74 -18.94 25.89 -19.65
CA ARG A 74 -19.44 26.31 -20.97
C ARG A 74 -18.36 26.18 -22.06
N GLY A 75 -17.09 26.33 -21.67
CA GLY A 75 -15.93 26.15 -22.56
C GLY A 75 -15.70 27.30 -23.53
N GLU A 76 -16.35 28.45 -23.32
CA GLU A 76 -16.27 29.62 -24.19
C GLU A 76 -15.40 30.71 -23.55
N PRO A 77 -14.45 31.30 -24.31
CA PRO A 77 -13.68 32.46 -23.87
C PRO A 77 -14.59 33.59 -23.38
N ARG A 78 -14.26 34.20 -22.24
CA ARG A 78 -14.98 35.36 -21.69
C ARG A 78 -14.04 36.36 -21.06
N ILE A 79 -14.45 37.61 -21.08
CA ILE A 79 -13.78 38.69 -20.35
C ILE A 79 -14.57 38.90 -19.06
N VAL A 80 -13.89 38.88 -17.92
CA VAL A 80 -14.48 39.12 -16.59
C VAL A 80 -13.56 40.07 -15.84
N ASP A 81 -14.08 41.18 -15.37
CA ASP A 81 -13.33 42.21 -14.63
C ASP A 81 -11.98 42.58 -15.26
N GLY A 82 -11.98 42.81 -16.58
CA GLY A 82 -10.78 43.18 -17.34
C GLY A 82 -9.77 42.04 -17.57
N THR A 83 -10.10 40.81 -17.18
CA THR A 83 -9.27 39.61 -17.39
C THR A 83 -9.90 38.73 -18.47
N LEU A 84 -9.11 38.33 -19.47
CA LEU A 84 -9.56 37.32 -20.44
C LEU A 84 -9.38 35.93 -19.84
N VAL A 85 -10.49 35.21 -19.68
CA VAL A 85 -10.58 33.84 -19.21
C VAL A 85 -10.70 32.91 -20.43
N LEU A 86 -9.70 32.05 -20.63
CA LEU A 86 -9.72 31.00 -21.65
C LEU A 86 -9.91 29.62 -21.01
N PRO A 87 -11.12 29.03 -21.09
CA PRO A 87 -11.37 27.66 -20.64
C PRO A 87 -10.54 26.62 -21.41
N LEU A 88 -10.06 25.58 -20.72
CA LEU A 88 -9.17 24.56 -21.29
C LEU A 88 -9.88 23.30 -21.78
N GLY A 89 -11.21 23.21 -21.66
CA GLY A 89 -12.01 22.13 -22.26
C GLY A 89 -13.49 22.17 -21.88
N ARG A 90 -14.36 21.58 -22.72
CA ARG A 90 -15.77 21.29 -22.39
C ARG A 90 -15.84 19.94 -21.69
N GLY A 91 -16.52 19.85 -20.54
CA GLY A 91 -16.80 18.58 -19.87
C GLY A 91 -15.61 17.89 -19.19
N GLN A 92 -14.53 18.61 -18.88
CA GLN A 92 -13.45 18.05 -18.04
C GLN A 92 -13.97 17.73 -16.62
N GLU A 93 -13.44 16.68 -16.00
CA GLU A 93 -13.77 16.33 -14.60
C GLU A 93 -13.43 17.47 -13.62
N VAL A 94 -12.38 18.24 -13.90
CA VAL A 94 -11.99 19.43 -13.13
C VAL A 94 -11.93 20.64 -14.07
N PRO A 95 -12.73 21.70 -13.82
CA PRO A 95 -12.70 22.91 -14.65
C PRO A 95 -11.37 23.66 -14.46
N ALA A 96 -10.75 24.08 -15.55
CA ALA A 96 -9.52 24.87 -15.55
C ALA A 96 -9.55 25.96 -16.63
N ALA A 97 -8.88 27.07 -16.36
CA ALA A 97 -8.72 28.17 -17.31
C ALA A 97 -7.33 28.79 -17.28
N VAL A 98 -6.92 29.34 -18.42
CA VAL A 98 -5.81 30.30 -18.51
C VAL A 98 -6.38 31.69 -18.33
N LEU A 99 -5.71 32.49 -17.50
CA LEU A 99 -6.03 33.89 -17.26
C LEU A 99 -5.02 34.78 -17.97
N PHE A 100 -5.50 35.81 -18.63
CA PHE A 100 -4.68 36.89 -19.17
C PHE A 100 -5.12 38.18 -18.48
N SER A 101 -4.32 38.64 -17.53
CA SER A 101 -4.51 39.91 -16.82
C SER A 101 -3.56 41.00 -17.35
N ASP A 102 -3.77 42.24 -16.93
CA ASP A 102 -3.00 43.41 -17.36
C ASP A 102 -3.08 43.68 -18.88
N VAL A 103 -4.22 43.32 -19.50
CA VAL A 103 -4.51 43.57 -20.91
C VAL A 103 -5.37 44.82 -21.05
N ASP A 104 -5.12 45.62 -22.08
CA ASP A 104 -5.98 46.74 -22.43
C ASP A 104 -7.40 46.24 -22.76
N VAL A 105 -8.38 46.66 -21.95
CA VAL A 105 -9.79 46.26 -22.06
C VAL A 105 -10.39 46.70 -23.41
N ALA A 106 -10.00 47.88 -23.92
CA ALA A 106 -10.48 48.38 -25.20
C ALA A 106 -10.00 47.54 -26.39
N LEU A 107 -8.91 46.77 -26.20
CA LEU A 107 -8.37 45.86 -27.18
C LEU A 107 -9.04 44.50 -27.10
N LEU A 108 -9.33 44.01 -25.88
CA LEU A 108 -10.09 42.78 -25.65
C LEU A 108 -11.51 42.85 -26.23
N GLU A 109 -12.20 43.98 -26.06
CA GLU A 109 -13.57 44.20 -26.58
C GLU A 109 -13.66 44.17 -28.10
N LYS A 110 -12.55 44.44 -28.80
CA LYS A 110 -12.46 44.43 -30.27
C LYS A 110 -12.15 43.05 -30.85
N MET A 111 -11.89 42.04 -30.01
CA MET A 111 -11.52 40.71 -30.47
C MET A 111 -12.76 39.91 -30.89
N ALA A 112 -12.76 39.43 -32.14
CA ALA A 112 -13.86 38.61 -32.64
C ALA A 112 -14.00 37.28 -31.85
N PRO A 113 -15.22 36.84 -31.49
CA PRO A 113 -15.44 35.58 -30.76
C PRO A 113 -14.83 34.35 -31.47
N GLU A 114 -14.87 34.32 -32.81
CA GLU A 114 -14.30 33.25 -33.63
C GLU A 114 -12.77 33.21 -33.49
N TRP A 115 -12.13 34.38 -33.43
CA TRP A 115 -10.70 34.49 -33.22
C TRP A 115 -10.32 33.97 -31.83
N LEU A 116 -11.07 34.34 -30.78
CA LEU A 116 -10.84 33.88 -29.41
C LEU A 116 -11.01 32.36 -29.29
N ALA A 117 -12.01 31.78 -29.96
CA ALA A 117 -12.20 30.33 -30.03
C ALA A 117 -11.01 29.64 -30.73
N GLY A 118 -10.53 30.20 -31.84
CA GLY A 118 -9.35 29.69 -32.55
C GLY A 118 -8.06 29.81 -31.72
N PHE A 119 -7.88 30.93 -31.01
CA PHE A 119 -6.75 31.14 -30.10
C PHE A 119 -6.77 30.14 -28.94
N ARG A 120 -7.93 29.92 -28.32
CA ARG A 120 -8.13 28.86 -27.30
C ARG A 120 -7.70 27.50 -27.83
N GLY A 121 -8.07 27.16 -29.07
CA GLY A 121 -7.67 25.91 -29.73
C GLY A 121 -6.15 25.75 -29.81
N ARG A 122 -5.44 26.78 -30.31
CA ARG A 122 -3.97 26.79 -30.39
C ARG A 122 -3.30 26.68 -29.03
N VAL A 123 -3.82 27.37 -28.01
CA VAL A 123 -3.32 27.29 -26.64
C VAL A 123 -3.47 25.88 -26.09
N CYS A 124 -4.67 25.28 -26.21
CA CYS A 124 -4.92 23.91 -25.72
C CYS A 124 -4.01 22.89 -26.40
N GLU A 125 -3.89 22.97 -27.73
CA GLU A 125 -3.02 22.08 -28.51
C GLU A 125 -1.56 22.23 -28.07
N ARG A 126 -1.08 23.47 -27.91
CA ARG A 126 0.29 23.72 -27.46
C ARG A 126 0.55 23.17 -26.07
N LEU A 127 -0.35 23.39 -25.12
CA LEU A 127 -0.22 22.88 -23.76
C LEU A 127 -0.20 21.35 -23.73
N GLN A 128 -1.02 20.69 -24.55
CA GLN A 128 -0.99 19.23 -24.71
C GLN A 128 0.33 18.73 -25.29
N GLN A 129 0.86 19.38 -26.32
CA GLN A 129 2.17 19.04 -26.91
C GLN A 129 3.28 19.18 -25.86
N VAL A 130 3.31 20.29 -25.13
CA VAL A 130 4.28 20.53 -24.06
C VAL A 130 4.17 19.46 -22.99
N ARG A 131 2.96 19.15 -22.51
CA ARG A 131 2.74 18.07 -21.54
C ARG A 131 3.35 16.73 -22.00
N CYS A 132 3.16 16.35 -23.26
CA CYS A 132 3.72 15.12 -23.82
C CYS A 132 5.26 15.09 -23.81
N MET A 133 5.94 16.26 -23.80
CA MET A 133 7.40 16.34 -23.68
C MET A 133 7.90 16.14 -22.24
N PHE A 134 6.99 16.11 -21.26
CA PHE A 134 7.30 15.97 -19.84
C PHE A 134 6.75 14.69 -19.20
N THR A 135 6.01 13.87 -19.95
CA THR A 135 5.39 12.64 -19.47
C THR A 135 5.99 11.39 -20.11
N ASP A 136 5.98 10.30 -19.36
CA ASP A 136 6.32 8.97 -19.83
C ASP A 136 5.14 8.39 -20.63
N PRO A 137 5.36 7.85 -21.84
CA PRO A 137 4.26 7.42 -22.72
C PRO A 137 3.54 6.14 -22.23
N GLU A 138 4.19 5.31 -21.42
CA GLU A 138 3.64 4.05 -20.93
C GLU A 138 2.73 4.25 -19.71
N THR A 139 3.13 5.15 -18.82
CA THR A 139 2.42 5.44 -17.55
C THR A 139 1.55 6.68 -17.64
N GLY A 140 1.87 7.63 -18.52
CA GLY A 140 1.25 8.96 -18.58
C GLY A 140 1.65 9.88 -17.43
N PHE A 141 2.65 9.51 -16.62
CA PHE A 141 3.14 10.26 -15.46
C PHE A 141 4.32 11.16 -15.84
N PHE A 142 4.61 12.18 -15.02
CA PHE A 142 5.74 13.07 -15.28
C PHE A 142 7.08 12.32 -15.16
N HIS A 143 7.93 12.44 -16.17
CA HIS A 143 9.29 11.93 -16.07
C HIS A 143 10.21 12.92 -15.35
N ARG A 144 11.49 12.57 -15.22
CA ARG A 144 12.50 13.36 -14.50
C ARG A 144 12.49 14.86 -14.80
N ARG A 145 12.41 15.28 -16.07
CA ARG A 145 12.39 16.73 -16.38
C ARG A 145 11.16 17.44 -15.81
N GLY A 146 10.00 16.77 -15.70
CA GLY A 146 8.80 17.36 -15.09
C GLY A 146 8.99 17.53 -13.58
N ALA A 147 9.65 16.57 -12.93
CA ALA A 147 10.06 16.71 -11.53
C ALA A 147 11.05 17.88 -11.35
N GLU A 148 12.06 18.00 -12.23
CA GLU A 148 13.01 19.12 -12.20
C GLU A 148 12.33 20.48 -12.38
N VAL A 149 11.29 20.57 -13.23
CA VAL A 149 10.48 21.79 -13.35
C VAL A 149 9.72 22.10 -12.06
N PHE A 150 9.15 21.10 -11.39
CA PHE A 150 8.40 21.32 -10.15
C PHE A 150 9.33 21.67 -8.98
N PHE A 151 10.35 20.85 -8.73
CA PHE A 151 11.26 20.97 -7.59
C PHE A 151 12.35 22.04 -7.79
N GLY A 152 12.55 22.52 -9.02
CA GLY A 152 13.45 23.63 -9.33
C GLY A 152 12.82 25.02 -9.11
N GLN A 153 11.52 25.08 -8.83
CA GLN A 153 10.87 26.31 -8.38
C GLN A 153 11.28 26.53 -6.92
N GLY A 154 11.62 27.76 -6.55
CA GLY A 154 12.04 28.11 -5.18
C GLY A 154 10.91 27.93 -4.15
N GLU A 155 10.86 28.82 -3.16
CA GLU A 155 9.77 28.80 -2.18
C GLU A 155 8.40 28.90 -2.87
N ARG A 156 7.48 28.02 -2.47
CA ARG A 156 6.12 27.95 -3.00
C ARG A 156 5.12 28.42 -1.95
N ASN A 157 4.18 29.25 -2.38
CA ASN A 157 2.97 29.54 -1.62
C ASN A 157 1.99 28.36 -1.78
N GLY A 158 1.65 27.70 -0.68
CA GLY A 158 0.73 26.55 -0.69
C GLY A 158 0.83 25.71 0.58
N PRO A 159 -0.01 24.67 0.71
CA PRO A 159 0.08 23.77 1.85
C PRO A 159 1.41 23.00 1.84
N PRO A 160 1.95 22.61 3.00
CA PRO A 160 3.13 21.77 3.06
C PRO A 160 2.87 20.46 2.32
N LEU A 161 3.89 19.93 1.65
CA LEU A 161 3.76 18.76 0.78
C LEU A 161 4.69 17.63 1.22
N SER A 162 4.24 16.40 1.02
CA SER A 162 5.04 15.19 1.21
C SER A 162 5.33 14.54 -0.14
N PHE A 163 6.60 14.20 -0.36
CA PHE A 163 7.05 13.51 -1.54
C PHE A 163 7.52 12.10 -1.21
N TYR A 164 6.92 11.13 -1.89
CA TYR A 164 7.21 9.71 -1.73
C TYR A 164 7.89 9.19 -3.00
N LEU A 165 9.08 8.64 -2.87
CA LEU A 165 9.67 7.79 -3.90
C LEU A 165 9.39 6.33 -3.58
N VAL A 166 8.77 5.64 -4.52
CA VAL A 166 8.31 4.26 -4.38
C VAL A 166 8.97 3.41 -5.44
N HIS A 167 9.91 2.56 -5.02
CA HIS A 167 10.57 1.62 -5.92
C HIS A 167 9.90 0.25 -5.80
N VAL A 168 9.35 -0.23 -6.92
CA VAL A 168 8.62 -1.51 -7.00
C VAL A 168 9.29 -2.45 -7.99
N LEU A 169 9.63 -3.65 -7.53
CA LEU A 169 10.22 -4.70 -8.36
C LEU A 169 9.30 -5.92 -8.46
N PHE A 170 8.99 -6.34 -9.69
CA PHE A 170 8.14 -7.50 -9.97
C PHE A 170 8.94 -8.73 -10.42
N PHE A 171 8.39 -9.93 -10.22
CA PHE A 171 8.97 -11.19 -10.71
C PHE A 171 8.49 -11.48 -12.15
N GLN A 172 9.30 -11.20 -13.18
CA GLN A 172 9.06 -11.68 -14.56
C GLN A 172 10.36 -11.69 -15.39
N ARG A 173 10.49 -12.68 -16.28
CA ARG A 173 11.61 -12.80 -17.24
C ARG A 173 11.35 -12.03 -18.55
N ALA A 174 10.10 -11.78 -18.93
CA ALA A 174 9.73 -11.11 -20.18
C ALA A 174 9.55 -9.58 -20.00
N ALA A 175 10.03 -8.80 -20.97
CA ALA A 175 9.92 -7.33 -20.96
C ALA A 175 8.46 -6.84 -21.03
N MET A 176 7.64 -7.42 -21.91
CA MET A 176 6.23 -7.06 -22.08
C MET A 176 5.40 -7.24 -20.79
N GLY A 177 5.63 -8.33 -20.05
CA GLY A 177 4.96 -8.57 -18.78
C GLY A 177 5.36 -7.59 -17.66
N ARG A 178 6.55 -6.98 -17.75
CA ARG A 178 6.96 -5.91 -16.83
C ARG A 178 6.24 -4.60 -17.15
N LEU A 179 6.15 -4.23 -18.43
CA LEU A 179 5.45 -3.02 -18.87
C LEU A 179 3.97 -3.03 -18.49
N GLN A 180 3.27 -4.16 -18.70
CA GLN A 180 1.87 -4.28 -18.29
C GLN A 180 1.66 -4.11 -16.78
N LYS A 181 2.59 -4.63 -15.95
CA LYS A 181 2.52 -4.42 -14.50
C LYS A 181 2.82 -2.98 -14.10
N ILE A 182 3.76 -2.32 -14.77
CA ILE A 182 4.04 -0.89 -14.58
C ILE A 182 2.80 -0.06 -14.94
N SER A 183 2.14 -0.34 -16.06
CA SER A 183 0.91 0.35 -16.47
C SER A 183 -0.24 0.11 -15.49
N ARG A 184 -0.48 -1.14 -15.06
CA ARG A 184 -1.48 -1.46 -14.01
C ARG A 184 -1.19 -0.75 -12.69
N LEU A 185 0.09 -0.73 -12.29
CA LEU A 185 0.52 -0.02 -11.08
C LEU A 185 0.32 1.49 -11.22
N ALA A 186 0.62 2.07 -12.38
CA ALA A 186 0.34 3.47 -12.65
C ALA A 186 -1.16 3.76 -12.49
N SER A 187 -2.05 2.99 -13.13
CA SER A 187 -3.49 3.16 -12.95
C SER A 187 -3.94 3.03 -11.50
N PHE A 188 -3.36 2.10 -10.73
CA PHE A 188 -3.63 1.98 -9.30
C PHE A 188 -3.17 3.21 -8.51
N LEU A 189 -1.95 3.70 -8.74
CA LEU A 189 -1.41 4.88 -8.06
C LEU A 189 -2.24 6.13 -8.39
N ASP A 190 -2.65 6.28 -9.65
CA ASP A 190 -3.52 7.35 -10.15
C ASP A 190 -4.89 7.36 -9.46
N ALA A 191 -5.45 6.19 -9.20
CA ALA A 191 -6.73 6.06 -8.48
C ALA A 191 -6.62 6.37 -6.97
N VAL A 192 -5.46 6.10 -6.37
CA VAL A 192 -5.24 6.20 -4.91
C VAL A 192 -4.68 7.56 -4.50
N VAL A 193 -3.91 8.20 -5.38
CA VAL A 193 -3.20 9.44 -5.09
C VAL A 193 -3.89 10.60 -5.80
N GLY A 194 -4.44 11.53 -5.02
CA GLY A 194 -5.11 12.72 -5.55
C GLY A 194 -4.18 13.86 -6.00
N GLY A 195 -2.90 13.58 -6.26
CA GLY A 195 -1.87 14.58 -6.57
C GLY A 195 -0.97 14.16 -7.74
N PRO A 196 -0.02 15.03 -8.16
CA PRO A 196 0.86 14.75 -9.27
C PRO A 196 1.69 13.48 -9.08
N LEU A 197 1.79 12.70 -10.16
CA LEU A 197 2.51 11.43 -10.20
C LEU A 197 3.69 11.50 -11.16
N PHE A 198 4.78 10.87 -10.74
CA PHE A 198 6.03 10.85 -11.48
C PHE A 198 6.47 9.41 -11.74
N TYR A 199 7.17 9.20 -12.85
CA TYR A 199 7.81 7.93 -13.17
C TYR A 199 9.26 8.18 -13.61
N PHE A 200 10.21 7.64 -12.83
CA PHE A 200 11.64 7.83 -13.06
C PHE A 200 12.30 6.66 -13.79
N GLY A 201 11.50 5.69 -14.26
CA GLY A 201 11.98 4.46 -14.88
C GLY A 201 12.31 3.37 -13.87
N GLN A 202 12.55 2.16 -14.38
CA GLN A 202 12.94 0.98 -13.58
C GLN A 202 12.01 0.65 -12.40
N GLY A 203 10.73 1.01 -12.49
CA GLY A 203 9.76 0.79 -11.41
C GLY A 203 9.86 1.78 -10.25
N VAL A 204 10.52 2.92 -10.43
CA VAL A 204 10.57 4.02 -9.46
C VAL A 204 9.48 5.05 -9.80
N PHE A 205 8.56 5.24 -8.87
CA PHE A 205 7.46 6.19 -8.96
C PHE A 205 7.64 7.31 -7.94
N GLY A 206 7.22 8.53 -8.27
CA GLY A 206 7.11 9.63 -7.34
C GLY A 206 5.65 9.96 -7.09
N LEU A 207 5.27 10.12 -5.82
CA LEU A 207 3.92 10.50 -5.41
C LEU A 207 4.03 11.81 -4.64
N LEU A 208 3.28 12.82 -5.05
CA LEU A 208 3.21 14.10 -4.36
C LEU A 208 1.84 14.26 -3.71
N THR A 209 1.82 14.44 -2.39
CA THR A 209 0.59 14.61 -1.61
C THR A 209 0.68 15.82 -0.70
N VAL A 210 -0.46 16.30 -0.20
CA VAL A 210 -0.50 17.27 0.88
C VAL A 210 0.04 16.62 2.16
N HIS A 211 0.92 17.32 2.89
CA HIS A 211 1.51 16.85 4.14
C HIS A 211 0.43 16.81 5.22
N ALA A 212 0.18 15.62 5.76
CA ALA A 212 -0.84 15.41 6.78
C ALA A 212 -0.24 15.14 8.18
N GLY A 213 1.07 15.36 8.31
CA GLY A 213 1.84 15.09 9.52
C GLY A 213 2.64 13.78 9.41
N GLN A 214 3.78 13.75 10.10
CA GLN A 214 4.76 12.65 10.00
C GLN A 214 4.16 11.26 10.28
N GLN A 215 3.27 11.15 11.27
CA GLN A 215 2.64 9.88 11.63
C GLN A 215 1.68 9.38 10.53
N GLN A 216 0.90 10.29 9.94
CA GLN A 216 -0.05 9.96 8.87
C GLN A 216 0.70 9.58 7.59
N ASP A 217 1.75 10.32 7.24
CA ASP A 217 2.59 10.03 6.08
C ASP A 217 3.24 8.65 6.18
N ARG A 218 3.74 8.30 7.38
CA ARG A 218 4.32 6.99 7.65
C ARG A 218 3.25 5.89 7.58
N ALA A 219 2.05 6.12 8.11
CA ALA A 219 0.94 5.19 8.02
C ALA A 219 0.53 4.92 6.56
N PHE A 220 0.47 5.98 5.73
CA PHE A 220 0.23 5.88 4.30
C PHE A 220 1.33 5.06 3.60
N ALA A 221 2.61 5.33 3.88
CA ALA A 221 3.72 4.56 3.31
C ALA A 221 3.66 3.07 3.68
N HIS A 222 3.34 2.73 4.94
CA HIS A 222 3.13 1.34 5.36
C HIS A 222 1.92 0.69 4.66
N ALA A 223 0.82 1.41 4.51
CA ALA A 223 -0.36 0.94 3.78
C ALA A 223 -0.03 0.66 2.31
N LEU A 224 0.71 1.56 1.67
CA LEU A 224 1.15 1.43 0.29
C LEU A 224 2.06 0.20 0.11
N VAL A 225 3.08 0.03 0.97
CA VAL A 225 3.96 -1.18 0.95
C VAL A 225 3.14 -2.45 1.09
N ARG A 226 2.20 -2.50 2.05
CA ARG A 226 1.31 -3.66 2.25
C ARG A 226 0.46 -3.94 1.01
N ARG A 227 -0.11 -2.91 0.39
CA ARG A 227 -0.96 -3.07 -0.78
C ARG A 227 -0.17 -3.56 -1.99
N LEU A 228 0.98 -2.94 -2.28
CA LEU A 228 1.86 -3.34 -3.38
C LEU A 228 2.39 -4.77 -3.22
N LYS A 229 2.64 -5.20 -1.98
CA LYS A 229 2.96 -6.59 -1.67
C LYS A 229 1.82 -7.54 -2.06
N ARG A 230 0.56 -7.18 -1.79
CA ARG A 230 -0.61 -7.99 -2.21
C ARG A 230 -0.78 -8.05 -3.73
N GLU A 231 -0.40 -6.99 -4.44
CA GLU A 231 -0.36 -6.96 -5.93
C GLU A 231 0.81 -7.79 -6.53
N GLY A 232 1.54 -8.52 -5.69
CA GLY A 232 2.61 -9.43 -6.12
C GLY A 232 3.93 -8.73 -6.43
N ALA A 233 4.19 -7.56 -5.83
CA ALA A 233 5.52 -6.96 -5.81
C ALA A 233 6.48 -7.85 -4.99
N ARG A 234 7.68 -8.08 -5.52
CA ARG A 234 8.75 -8.84 -4.87
C ARG A 234 9.54 -7.98 -3.89
N ARG A 235 9.71 -6.70 -4.23
CA ARG A 235 10.31 -5.70 -3.36
C ARG A 235 9.54 -4.39 -3.50
N VAL A 236 9.41 -3.70 -2.38
CA VAL A 236 8.81 -2.37 -2.31
C VAL A 236 9.62 -1.54 -1.32
N HIS A 237 10.16 -0.43 -1.80
CA HIS A 237 10.93 0.50 -0.99
C HIS A 237 10.31 1.87 -1.08
N VAL A 238 10.13 2.54 0.06
CA VAL A 238 9.57 3.89 0.11
C VAL A 238 10.54 4.85 0.78
N GLY A 239 11.01 5.86 0.04
CA GLY A 239 11.68 7.03 0.58
C GLY A 239 10.69 8.17 0.74
N LEU A 240 10.54 8.69 1.95
CA LEU A 240 9.66 9.81 2.26
C LEU A 240 10.48 11.05 2.58
N ALA A 241 10.11 12.19 2.01
CA ALA A 241 10.53 13.50 2.47
C ALA A 241 9.32 14.42 2.68
N GLY A 242 9.26 15.07 3.83
CA GLY A 242 8.26 16.09 4.13
C GLY A 242 8.73 17.49 3.78
N ASP A 243 7.76 18.40 3.67
CA ASP A 243 7.94 19.83 3.41
C ASP A 243 8.61 20.17 2.05
N ALA A 244 8.00 19.75 0.95
CA ALA A 244 8.41 20.21 -0.39
C ALA A 244 8.02 21.67 -0.70
N GLY A 245 7.44 22.42 0.25
CA GLY A 245 6.98 23.80 0.06
C GLY A 245 8.05 24.84 0.32
N SER A 246 8.82 24.68 1.40
CA SER A 246 9.89 25.61 1.81
C SER A 246 11.18 25.44 0.99
N ASP A 247 11.59 24.20 0.69
CA ASP A 247 12.78 23.90 -0.11
C ASP A 247 12.54 22.64 -0.96
N ALA A 248 11.86 22.84 -2.09
CA ALA A 248 11.44 21.77 -2.99
C ALA A 248 12.64 20.97 -3.54
N ALA A 249 13.72 21.64 -3.91
CA ALA A 249 14.94 21.01 -4.43
C ALA A 249 15.59 20.08 -3.40
N ARG A 250 15.67 20.53 -2.14
CA ARG A 250 16.18 19.71 -1.04
C ARG A 250 15.25 18.54 -0.74
N CYS A 251 13.93 18.76 -0.71
CA CYS A 251 12.95 17.69 -0.51
C CYS A 251 13.11 16.54 -1.53
N PHE A 252 13.33 16.90 -2.81
CA PHE A 252 13.59 15.91 -3.86
C PHE A 252 14.86 15.09 -3.61
N ALA A 253 15.97 15.75 -3.22
CA ALA A 253 17.23 15.09 -2.91
C ALA A 253 17.12 14.19 -1.66
N ASP A 254 16.41 14.66 -0.64
CA ASP A 254 16.19 13.93 0.61
C ASP A 254 15.35 12.67 0.40
N ALA A 255 14.33 12.72 -0.46
CA ALA A 255 13.52 11.56 -0.79
C ALA A 255 14.37 10.45 -1.45
N TRP A 256 15.33 10.83 -2.30
CA TRP A 256 16.28 9.89 -2.91
C TRP A 256 17.23 9.26 -1.88
N GLN A 257 17.74 10.05 -0.94
CA GLN A 257 18.57 9.54 0.15
C GLN A 257 17.79 8.57 1.05
N ALA A 258 16.55 8.93 1.37
CA ALA A 258 15.63 8.07 2.12
C ALA A 258 15.34 6.77 1.38
N LEU A 259 15.07 6.82 0.07
CA LEU A 259 14.85 5.62 -0.74
C LEU A 259 16.08 4.70 -0.72
N ALA A 260 17.27 5.25 -0.91
CA ALA A 260 18.52 4.48 -0.88
C ALA A 260 18.75 3.79 0.47
N GLU A 261 18.37 4.43 1.58
CA GLU A 261 18.42 3.78 2.89
C GLU A 261 17.33 2.72 3.04
N ALA A 262 16.11 2.98 2.56
CA ALA A 262 15.04 1.99 2.57
C ALA A 262 15.45 0.70 1.83
N GLU A 263 16.16 0.80 0.69
CA GLU A 263 16.67 -0.35 -0.05
C GLU A 263 17.66 -1.21 0.74
N ARG A 264 18.41 -0.60 1.68
CA ARG A 264 19.33 -1.30 2.58
C ARG A 264 18.63 -1.97 3.77
N ARG A 265 17.38 -1.61 4.07
CA ARG A 265 16.62 -2.10 5.23
C ARG A 265 15.85 -3.40 4.98
N GLY A 266 15.75 -3.88 3.74
CA GLY A 266 15.00 -5.11 3.47
C GLY A 266 14.46 -5.21 2.05
N PRO A 267 13.66 -6.25 1.74
CA PRO A 267 12.89 -6.32 0.51
C PRO A 267 11.62 -5.47 0.57
N PHE A 268 11.07 -5.23 1.76
CA PHE A 268 9.91 -4.38 2.00
C PHE A 268 10.28 -3.47 3.16
N SER A 269 10.43 -2.18 2.90
CA SER A 269 10.92 -1.23 3.90
C SER A 269 10.64 0.20 3.48
N LEU A 270 10.73 1.10 4.45
CA LEU A 270 10.63 2.52 4.21
C LEU A 270 11.68 3.28 5.02
N CYS A 271 11.90 4.53 4.64
CA CYS A 271 12.72 5.47 5.40
C CYS A 271 12.12 6.86 5.24
N ASP A 272 12.06 7.59 6.34
CA ASP A 272 11.70 9.00 6.39
C ASP A 272 13.00 9.81 6.46
N SER A 273 13.15 10.81 5.59
CA SER A 273 14.37 11.62 5.50
C SER A 273 14.69 12.38 6.78
N SER A 274 13.67 12.70 7.60
CA SER A 274 13.88 13.30 8.93
C SER A 274 14.77 12.42 9.82
N THR A 275 14.65 11.09 9.73
CA THR A 275 15.48 10.13 10.48
C THR A 275 16.95 10.12 10.04
N LEU A 276 17.22 10.55 8.80
CA LEU A 276 18.57 10.65 8.25
C LEU A 276 19.26 11.96 8.59
N LYS A 277 18.48 13.05 8.67
CA LYS A 277 18.96 14.39 9.01
C LYS A 277 19.23 14.51 10.51
N ASP A 278 18.32 14.02 11.33
CA ASP A 278 18.44 14.07 12.79
C ASP A 278 19.12 12.83 13.37
N ARG A 279 20.37 12.58 12.94
CA ARG A 279 21.16 11.47 13.50
C ARG A 279 21.47 11.65 14.99
N ALA A 280 21.47 12.90 15.46
CA ALA A 280 21.74 13.23 16.86
C ALA A 280 20.52 13.00 17.75
N GLY A 281 19.31 13.29 17.25
CA GLY A 281 18.03 13.08 17.94
C GLY A 281 17.45 11.68 17.81
N HIS A 282 18.06 10.78 17.02
CA HIS A 282 17.74 9.36 17.08
C HIS A 282 17.86 8.86 18.53
N PRO A 283 16.86 8.14 19.10
CA PRO A 283 16.82 7.83 20.53
C PRO A 283 18.05 7.05 21.00
N LEU A 284 18.61 6.20 20.12
CA LEU A 284 19.81 5.40 20.36
C LEU A 284 21.14 6.02 19.85
N ALA A 285 21.14 7.31 19.50
CA ALA A 285 22.34 8.02 19.06
C ALA A 285 23.41 8.06 20.15
N LEU A 286 24.70 8.06 19.77
CA LEU A 286 25.77 8.30 20.73
C LEU A 286 25.93 9.80 20.97
N PRO A 287 26.39 10.23 22.16
CA PRO A 287 26.72 11.62 22.41
C PRO A 287 27.92 12.06 21.54
N ALA A 288 28.18 13.36 21.52
CA ALA A 288 29.33 13.94 20.82
C ALA A 288 30.67 13.26 21.18
N GLN A 289 31.66 13.36 20.30
CA GLN A 289 32.92 12.62 20.48
C GLN A 289 33.66 12.95 21.79
N ALA A 290 33.63 14.21 22.25
CA ALA A 290 34.34 14.63 23.46
C ALA A 290 33.86 13.91 24.73
N PRO A 291 32.56 13.95 25.11
CA PRO A 291 32.05 13.17 26.24
C PRO A 291 32.24 11.67 26.05
N LEU A 292 32.06 11.15 24.83
CA LEU A 292 32.28 9.73 24.54
C LEU A 292 33.73 9.31 24.82
N ARG A 293 34.73 10.10 24.40
CA ARG A 293 36.15 9.85 24.67
C ARG A 293 36.47 9.89 26.16
N ARG A 294 35.82 10.78 26.94
CA ARG A 294 35.98 10.82 28.40
C ARG A 294 35.53 9.52 29.05
N LEU A 295 34.37 9.01 28.66
CA LEU A 295 33.87 7.72 29.13
C LEU A 295 34.77 6.56 28.68
N GLN A 296 35.24 6.57 27.42
CA GLN A 296 36.15 5.55 26.88
C GLN A 296 37.46 5.44 27.64
N ARG A 297 38.01 6.56 28.12
CA ARG A 297 39.22 6.55 28.97
C ARG A 297 38.95 5.89 30.32
N ARG A 298 37.74 6.03 30.89
CA ARG A 298 37.39 5.49 32.21
C ARG A 298 37.24 3.97 32.22
N TRP A 299 36.62 3.39 31.19
CA TRP A 299 36.44 1.94 31.09
C TRP A 299 37.61 1.22 30.40
N ARG A 300 38.68 1.92 30.01
CA ARG A 300 39.88 1.31 29.41
C ARG A 300 40.52 0.37 30.43
N GLY A 301 40.78 -0.87 30.03
CA GLY A 301 41.38 -1.91 30.89
C GLY A 301 40.43 -2.53 31.93
N ARG A 302 39.17 -2.08 32.02
CA ARG A 302 38.18 -2.66 32.94
C ARG A 302 37.59 -3.95 32.37
N ARG A 303 37.31 -4.91 33.26
CA ARG A 303 36.67 -6.20 32.95
C ARG A 303 35.14 -6.15 33.06
N ARG A 304 34.60 -5.17 33.77
CA ARG A 304 33.16 -4.87 33.84
C ARG A 304 32.95 -3.42 34.29
N PHE A 305 31.80 -2.85 33.97
CA PHE A 305 31.35 -1.55 34.48
C PHE A 305 29.84 -1.39 34.28
N GLY A 306 29.25 -0.47 35.05
CA GLY A 306 27.89 0.02 34.84
C GLY A 306 27.86 1.43 34.28
N LEU A 307 26.75 1.78 33.66
CA LEU A 307 26.39 3.14 33.30
C LEU A 307 24.94 3.39 33.70
N ILE A 308 24.67 4.58 34.23
CA ILE A 308 23.31 5.10 34.36
C ILE A 308 23.25 6.39 33.56
N LEU A 309 22.41 6.42 32.53
CA LEU A 309 22.15 7.62 31.75
C LEU A 309 21.03 8.40 32.41
N LEU A 310 21.24 9.69 32.60
CA LEU A 310 20.28 10.64 33.16
C LEU A 310 19.82 11.57 32.05
N GLN A 311 18.51 11.76 31.93
CA GLN A 311 17.89 12.63 30.96
C GLN A 311 16.78 13.43 31.63
N ALA A 312 16.85 14.75 31.57
CA ALA A 312 15.74 15.60 31.98
C ALA A 312 14.59 15.45 30.96
N ASP A 313 13.38 15.23 31.48
CA ASP A 313 12.15 15.05 30.68
C ASP A 313 11.56 16.38 30.19
N GLY A 314 12.02 17.49 30.80
CA GLY A 314 11.67 18.86 30.44
C GLY A 314 12.90 19.77 30.33
N PRO A 315 12.70 21.04 29.96
CA PRO A 315 13.80 22.00 29.89
C PRO A 315 14.48 22.14 31.27
N PRO A 316 15.81 22.15 31.33
CA PRO A 316 16.51 22.33 32.60
C PRO A 316 16.23 23.75 33.15
N PRO A 317 16.05 23.91 34.46
CA PRO A 317 15.71 25.21 35.05
C PRO A 317 16.84 26.25 34.92
N ARG A 318 18.10 25.79 34.81
CA ARG A 318 19.28 26.64 34.58
C ARG A 318 20.44 25.84 33.99
N PRO A 319 21.39 26.48 33.27
CA PRO A 319 22.59 25.81 32.77
C PRO A 319 23.40 25.16 33.90
N GLY A 320 23.95 23.97 33.62
CA GLY A 320 24.69 23.17 34.61
C GLY A 320 23.87 22.71 35.83
N TRP A 321 22.53 22.71 35.74
CA TRP A 321 21.65 22.22 36.81
C TRP A 321 21.87 20.73 37.10
N LEU A 322 21.90 19.88 36.06
CA LEU A 322 22.00 18.43 36.23
C LEU A 322 23.32 18.00 36.92
N PRO A 323 24.52 18.51 36.54
CA PRO A 323 25.74 18.22 37.29
C PRO A 323 25.67 18.60 38.78
N ARG A 324 25.10 19.76 39.11
CA ARG A 324 24.96 20.23 40.50
C ARG A 324 23.99 19.36 41.30
N LEU A 325 22.94 18.87 40.64
CA LEU A 325 21.97 17.95 41.23
C LEU A 325 22.59 16.58 41.55
N VAL A 326 23.41 16.07 40.62
CA VAL A 326 24.01 14.73 40.73
C VAL A 326 25.24 14.71 41.66
N ALA A 327 26.01 15.80 41.72
CA ALA A 327 27.26 15.88 42.50
C ALA A 327 27.14 15.40 43.97
N PRO A 328 26.17 15.84 44.78
CA PRO A 328 26.04 15.38 46.17
C PRO A 328 25.59 13.91 46.29
N LEU A 329 25.06 13.33 45.22
CA LEU A 329 24.58 11.95 45.21
C LEU A 329 25.68 10.95 44.84
N LEU A 330 26.86 11.38 44.38
CA LEU A 330 27.92 10.48 43.91
C LEU A 330 28.56 9.68 45.05
N ALA A 331 28.63 8.35 44.88
CA ALA A 331 29.40 7.48 45.77
C ALA A 331 30.89 7.47 45.41
N GLU A 332 31.72 6.90 46.29
CA GLU A 332 33.16 6.79 46.06
C GLU A 332 33.47 6.03 44.76
N GLY A 333 34.37 6.60 43.94
CA GLY A 333 34.74 6.04 42.63
C GLY A 333 33.75 6.30 41.49
N GLU A 334 32.51 6.73 41.77
CA GLU A 334 31.54 7.11 40.75
C GLU A 334 31.90 8.44 40.09
N ARG A 335 31.61 8.58 38.79
CA ARG A 335 31.93 9.81 38.05
C ARG A 335 30.81 10.17 37.09
N PHE A 336 30.24 11.35 37.25
CA PHE A 336 29.30 11.91 36.28
C PHE A 336 30.04 12.51 35.08
N CYS A 337 29.53 12.26 33.88
CA CYS A 337 30.01 12.83 32.63
C CYS A 337 28.83 13.49 31.91
N GLU A 338 28.77 14.82 31.98
CA GLU A 338 27.79 15.61 31.26
C GLU A 338 27.99 15.53 29.74
N PHE A 339 26.89 15.44 29.01
CA PHE A 339 26.83 15.46 27.55
C PHE A 339 26.31 16.81 27.04
N HIS A 340 25.26 17.33 27.67
CA HIS A 340 24.59 18.62 27.45
C HIS A 340 23.80 19.00 28.71
N ASP A 341 23.24 20.22 28.76
CA ASP A 341 22.57 20.76 29.97
C ASP A 341 21.43 19.90 30.53
N SER A 342 20.80 19.09 29.67
CA SER A 342 19.68 18.21 30.01
C SER A 342 20.04 16.72 30.13
N GLY A 343 21.32 16.33 30.00
CA GLY A 343 21.65 14.91 30.00
C GLY A 343 23.14 14.57 30.18
N GLY A 344 23.38 13.41 30.80
CA GLY A 344 24.73 12.92 31.06
C GLY A 344 24.73 11.50 31.62
N ALA A 345 25.91 10.89 31.71
CA ALA A 345 26.05 9.51 32.19
C ALA A 345 26.86 9.42 33.49
N LEU A 346 26.32 8.69 34.46
CA LEU A 346 27.02 8.24 35.65
C LEU A 346 27.80 6.95 35.35
N TYR A 347 29.11 7.01 35.53
CA TYR A 347 30.01 5.86 35.40
C TYR A 347 30.19 5.13 36.72
N LEU A 348 29.99 3.82 36.68
CA LEU A 348 29.97 2.90 37.82
C LEU A 348 31.08 1.83 37.66
N PRO A 349 32.28 2.02 38.25
CA PRO A 349 33.39 1.09 38.05
C PRO A 349 33.14 -0.28 38.69
N ASP A 350 33.45 -1.36 37.96
CA ASP A 350 33.54 -2.74 38.47
C ASP A 350 32.28 -3.32 39.16
N LEU A 351 31.13 -2.65 39.01
CA LEU A 351 29.86 -3.08 39.59
C LEU A 351 29.20 -4.23 38.79
N THR A 352 28.53 -5.14 39.52
CA THR A 352 27.72 -6.21 38.93
C THR A 352 26.37 -5.68 38.47
N PRO A 353 25.65 -6.36 37.55
CA PRO A 353 24.33 -5.93 37.10
C PRO A 353 23.34 -5.65 38.25
N THR A 354 23.30 -6.55 39.24
CA THR A 354 22.45 -6.42 40.44
C THR A 354 22.76 -5.17 41.26
N ARG A 355 24.05 -4.82 41.41
CA ARG A 355 24.46 -3.61 42.14
C ARG A 355 24.20 -2.34 41.34
N VAL A 356 24.36 -2.38 40.02
CA VAL A 356 23.96 -1.25 39.15
C VAL A 356 22.46 -1.00 39.23
N GLN A 357 21.64 -2.06 39.24
CA GLN A 357 20.18 -1.93 39.38
C GLN A 357 19.76 -1.42 40.77
N ALA A 358 20.46 -1.84 41.83
CA ALA A 358 20.25 -1.28 43.17
C ALA A 358 20.60 0.22 43.20
N ARG A 359 21.76 0.58 42.64
CA ARG A 359 22.21 1.96 42.56
C ARG A 359 21.30 2.84 41.70
N LEU A 360 20.75 2.30 40.62
CA LEU A 360 19.74 2.96 39.78
C LEU A 360 18.48 3.32 40.58
N ARG A 361 17.96 2.38 41.39
CA ARG A 361 16.78 2.61 42.23
C ARG A 361 17.03 3.64 43.32
N GLU A 362 18.21 3.58 43.95
CA GLU A 362 18.62 4.57 44.96
C GLU A 362 18.69 5.98 44.34
N LEU A 363 19.34 6.12 43.18
CA LEU A 363 19.45 7.39 42.47
C LEU A 363 18.07 7.91 42.02
N ALA A 364 17.18 7.03 41.55
CA ALA A 364 15.82 7.39 41.20
C ALA A 364 15.05 7.96 42.40
N GLY A 365 15.12 7.30 43.56
CA GLY A 365 14.48 7.76 44.78
C GLY A 365 15.02 9.11 45.27
N ALA A 366 16.33 9.31 45.18
CA ALA A 366 16.95 10.59 45.54
C ALA A 366 16.54 11.75 44.62
N LEU A 367 16.33 11.47 43.32
CA LEU A 367 15.94 12.48 42.33
C LEU A 367 14.43 12.77 42.33
N ALA A 368 13.59 11.83 42.79
CA ALA A 368 12.13 12.03 42.84
C ALA A 368 11.69 13.14 43.84
N GLY A 369 12.52 13.44 44.84
CA GLY A 369 12.22 14.42 45.90
C GLY A 369 12.77 15.83 45.68
N THR A 370 13.30 16.15 44.50
CA THR A 370 13.99 17.44 44.28
C THR A 370 12.99 18.56 43.94
N PRO A 371 12.83 19.60 44.79
CA PRO A 371 11.70 20.54 44.70
C PRO A 371 11.64 21.44 43.46
N ASP A 372 12.77 21.68 42.79
CA ASP A 372 12.93 22.79 41.85
C ASP A 372 13.42 22.36 40.44
N GLY A 373 12.86 21.30 39.85
CA GLY A 373 13.35 20.88 38.53
C GLY A 373 12.46 19.96 37.72
N SER A 374 12.79 19.90 36.43
CA SER A 374 12.24 18.93 35.49
C SER A 374 12.50 17.50 35.97
N PRO A 375 11.52 16.58 35.91
CA PRO A 375 11.75 15.16 36.22
C PRO A 375 12.93 14.60 35.43
N VAL A 376 13.67 13.67 36.03
CA VAL A 376 14.85 13.06 35.42
C VAL A 376 14.62 11.56 35.25
N SER A 377 14.43 11.14 34.01
CA SER A 377 14.38 9.72 33.65
C SER A 377 15.77 9.09 33.63
N LEU A 378 15.85 7.82 34.04
CA LEU A 378 17.10 7.09 34.20
C LEU A 378 17.11 5.78 33.40
N GLY A 379 18.21 5.54 32.68
CA GLY A 379 18.46 4.30 31.94
C GLY A 379 19.75 3.63 32.37
N GLY A 380 19.65 2.52 33.10
CA GLY A 380 20.81 1.76 33.60
C GLY A 380 21.21 0.60 32.68
N ALA A 381 22.50 0.36 32.47
CA ALA A 381 23.00 -0.83 31.79
C ALA A 381 24.40 -1.23 32.30
N CYS A 382 24.83 -2.44 31.95
CA CYS A 382 26.15 -2.95 32.34
C CYS A 382 26.91 -3.56 31.14
N TRP A 383 28.23 -3.63 31.30
CA TRP A 383 29.12 -4.39 30.44
C TRP A 383 29.86 -5.45 31.26
N PRO A 384 30.03 -6.69 30.77
CA PRO A 384 29.52 -7.22 29.49
C PRO A 384 28.02 -7.58 29.54
N CYS A 385 27.36 -7.50 28.38
CA CYS A 385 25.98 -7.94 28.17
C CYS A 385 25.81 -8.38 26.72
N LEU A 386 25.39 -9.62 26.47
CA LEU A 386 25.40 -10.24 25.13
C LEU A 386 26.76 -10.03 24.42
N ASP A 387 26.75 -9.87 23.09
CA ASP A 387 27.93 -9.58 22.28
C ASP A 387 28.13 -8.07 22.05
N TYR A 388 27.52 -7.24 22.90
CA TYR A 388 27.60 -5.78 22.78
C TYR A 388 29.01 -5.28 23.11
N SER A 389 29.49 -4.31 22.32
CA SER A 389 30.76 -3.64 22.61
C SER A 389 30.64 -2.77 23.87
N ARG A 390 31.79 -2.35 24.44
CA ARG A 390 31.81 -1.39 25.56
C ARG A 390 31.06 -0.09 25.23
N THR A 391 31.12 0.34 23.96
CA THR A 391 30.42 1.54 23.49
C THR A 391 28.90 1.33 23.43
N ASP A 392 28.46 0.11 23.12
CA ASP A 392 27.03 -0.23 23.06
C ASP A 392 26.35 -0.22 24.44
N THR A 393 27.10 -0.25 25.54
CA THR A 393 26.53 -0.06 26.88
C THR A 393 25.80 1.28 27.00
N LEU A 394 26.30 2.34 26.35
CA LEU A 394 25.57 3.61 26.27
C LEU A 394 24.28 3.50 25.45
N ARG A 395 24.28 2.71 24.37
CA ARG A 395 23.06 2.44 23.59
C ARG A 395 22.06 1.61 24.41
N ASN A 396 22.53 0.68 25.23
CA ASN A 396 21.70 -0.11 26.13
C ASN A 396 21.05 0.79 27.21
N CYS A 397 21.79 1.75 27.78
CA CYS A 397 21.19 2.78 28.64
C CYS A 397 20.10 3.58 27.91
N ARG A 398 20.32 3.92 26.63
CA ARG A 398 19.33 4.63 25.81
C ARG A 398 18.10 3.77 25.47
N ARG A 399 18.27 2.47 25.23
CA ARG A 399 17.15 1.52 25.13
C ARG A 399 16.35 1.45 26.43
N ALA A 400 17.04 1.48 27.57
CA ALA A 400 16.40 1.55 28.87
C ALA A 400 15.64 2.88 29.08
N LEU A 401 16.16 4.02 28.63
CA LEU A 401 15.41 5.29 28.63
C LEU A 401 14.19 5.27 27.71
N LEU A 402 14.33 4.69 26.51
CA LEU A 402 13.20 4.51 25.60
C LEU A 402 12.12 3.59 26.20
N HIS A 403 12.52 2.58 26.97
CA HIS A 403 11.60 1.77 27.76
C HIS A 403 10.99 2.61 28.91
N ALA A 404 11.78 3.41 29.61
CA ALA A 404 11.31 4.27 30.70
C ALA A 404 10.22 5.27 30.26
N SER A 405 10.26 5.75 29.03
CA SER A 405 9.26 6.71 28.53
C SER A 405 7.83 6.14 28.49
N TYR A 406 7.65 4.82 28.51
CA TYR A 406 6.32 4.19 28.60
C TYR A 406 5.71 4.27 30.01
N TYR A 407 6.54 4.48 31.03
CA TYR A 407 6.10 4.68 32.42
C TYR A 407 5.89 6.17 32.78
N GLY A 408 6.38 7.08 31.92
CA GLY A 408 6.24 8.52 32.09
C GLY A 408 7.48 9.21 32.70
N PRO A 409 7.43 10.55 32.89
CA PRO A 409 8.56 11.34 33.39
C PRO A 409 9.07 10.88 34.76
N GLY A 410 10.39 10.96 34.99
CA GLY A 410 11.05 10.56 36.23
C GLY A 410 11.25 9.05 36.40
N SER A 411 10.93 8.27 35.37
CA SER A 411 11.00 6.80 35.44
C SER A 411 12.43 6.28 35.35
N ALA A 412 12.71 5.20 36.06
CA ALA A 412 14.03 4.56 36.09
C ALA A 412 13.95 3.10 35.65
N VAL A 413 14.65 2.75 34.58
CA VAL A 413 14.62 1.40 33.99
C VAL A 413 16.03 0.85 33.84
N PHE A 414 16.20 -0.42 34.19
CA PHE A 414 17.42 -1.16 33.89
C PHE A 414 17.26 -1.92 32.58
N PHE A 415 18.28 -1.90 31.73
CA PHE A 415 18.27 -2.54 30.42
C PHE A 415 18.05 -4.05 30.54
N ASP A 416 16.99 -4.52 29.87
CA ASP A 416 16.59 -5.91 29.86
C ASP A 416 15.96 -6.32 28.50
N HIS A 417 15.30 -7.47 28.46
CA HIS A 417 14.63 -7.99 27.28
C HIS A 417 13.42 -7.13 26.86
N ILE A 418 12.76 -6.42 27.79
CA ILE A 418 11.67 -5.49 27.48
C ILE A 418 12.23 -4.25 26.80
N SER A 419 13.37 -3.73 27.27
CA SER A 419 14.08 -2.65 26.57
C SER A 419 14.44 -3.00 25.12
N LEU A 420 14.74 -4.28 24.84
CA LEU A 420 14.97 -4.78 23.48
C LEU A 420 13.69 -4.98 22.67
N ASN A 421 12.57 -5.33 23.31
CA ASN A 421 11.26 -5.34 22.66
C ASN A 421 10.89 -3.93 22.21
N VAL A 422 10.99 -2.95 23.11
CA VAL A 422 10.68 -1.54 22.85
C VAL A 422 11.55 -0.95 21.75
N SER A 423 12.87 -1.19 21.76
CA SER A 423 13.72 -0.74 20.65
C SER A 423 13.43 -1.47 19.35
N GLY A 424 13.04 -2.74 19.40
CA GLY A 424 12.57 -3.50 18.26
C GLY A 424 11.31 -2.90 17.63
N ASP A 425 10.32 -2.55 18.46
CA ASP A 425 9.07 -1.90 18.03
C ASP A 425 9.34 -0.54 17.40
N TYR A 426 10.25 0.25 17.99
CA TYR A 426 10.71 1.49 17.38
C TYR A 426 11.25 1.27 15.95
N PHE A 427 12.16 0.31 15.75
CA PHE A 427 12.67 0.02 14.39
C PHE A 427 11.60 -0.56 13.46
N PHE A 428 10.67 -1.35 13.99
CA PHE A 428 9.55 -1.89 13.23
C PHE A 428 8.66 -0.78 12.68
N ASP A 429 8.35 0.21 13.51
CA ASP A 429 7.56 1.38 13.12
C ASP A 429 8.28 2.23 12.07
N GLN A 430 9.61 2.36 12.17
CA GLN A 430 10.45 3.00 11.15
C GLN A 430 10.57 2.18 9.84
N GLY A 431 10.00 0.98 9.78
CA GLY A 431 10.12 0.08 8.63
C GLY A 431 11.51 -0.56 8.47
N ASP A 432 12.39 -0.43 9.47
CA ASP A 432 13.66 -1.15 9.54
C ASP A 432 13.46 -2.53 10.19
N TYR A 433 12.75 -3.41 9.47
CA TYR A 433 12.46 -4.75 9.96
C TYR A 433 13.72 -5.59 10.19
N ARG A 434 14.82 -5.29 9.49
CA ARG A 434 16.11 -5.96 9.71
C ARG A 434 16.65 -5.66 11.09
N GLN A 435 16.65 -4.40 11.50
CA GLN A 435 17.10 -4.03 12.83
C GLN A 435 16.11 -4.49 13.90
N ALA A 436 14.80 -4.40 13.66
CA ALA A 436 13.78 -4.93 14.57
C ALA A 436 14.01 -6.43 14.87
N VAL A 437 14.22 -7.25 13.84
CA VAL A 437 14.53 -8.69 13.99
C VAL A 437 15.78 -8.93 14.85
N ARG A 438 16.81 -8.07 14.73
CA ARG A 438 18.03 -8.18 15.56
C ARG A 438 17.73 -7.86 17.03
N GLU A 439 16.98 -6.80 17.29
CA GLU A 439 16.60 -6.42 18.65
C GLU A 439 15.75 -7.52 19.31
N TYR A 440 14.71 -8.03 18.63
CA TYR A 440 13.88 -9.11 19.17
C TYR A 440 14.67 -10.40 19.44
N ARG A 441 15.58 -10.78 18.52
CA ARG A 441 16.47 -11.94 18.74
C ARG A 441 17.39 -11.74 19.94
N ASN A 442 17.92 -10.53 20.14
CA ASN A 442 18.71 -10.23 21.33
C ASN A 442 17.85 -10.24 22.60
N GLY A 443 16.59 -9.78 22.53
CA GLY A 443 15.62 -9.89 23.62
C GLY A 443 15.43 -11.35 24.04
N LEU A 444 15.21 -12.24 23.06
CA LEU A 444 15.07 -13.68 23.28
C LEU A 444 16.35 -14.36 23.79
N ARG A 445 17.54 -13.78 23.55
CA ARG A 445 18.79 -14.24 24.18
C ARG A 445 18.87 -13.87 25.65
N LEU A 446 18.25 -12.75 26.07
CA LEU A 446 18.18 -12.35 27.48
C LEU A 446 17.05 -13.08 28.22
N CYS A 447 15.91 -13.29 27.56
CA CYS A 447 14.76 -14.02 28.10
C CYS A 447 14.25 -15.05 27.06
N PRO A 448 14.80 -16.28 27.06
CA PRO A 448 14.34 -17.33 26.16
C PRO A 448 12.87 -17.69 26.41
N GLY A 449 12.07 -17.71 25.34
CA GLY A 449 10.67 -18.10 25.41
C GLY A 449 9.68 -17.01 25.83
N GLU A 450 10.13 -15.76 25.89
CA GLU A 450 9.24 -14.62 26.09
C GLU A 450 8.24 -14.48 24.92
N ILE A 451 6.96 -14.70 25.21
CA ILE A 451 5.85 -14.80 24.23
C ILE A 451 5.78 -13.55 23.35
N ASN A 452 5.85 -12.36 23.97
CA ASN A 452 5.72 -11.09 23.25
C ASN A 452 6.85 -10.89 22.24
N LEU A 453 8.09 -11.18 22.64
CA LEU A 453 9.26 -11.07 21.76
C LEU A 453 9.22 -12.08 20.60
N GLU A 454 8.75 -13.29 20.86
CA GLU A 454 8.60 -14.32 19.81
C GLU A 454 7.51 -13.93 18.79
N ASN A 455 6.38 -13.41 19.26
CA ASN A 455 5.32 -12.89 18.40
C ASN A 455 5.82 -11.70 17.57
N SER A 456 6.46 -10.70 18.20
CA SER A 456 7.02 -9.53 17.49
C SER A 456 8.09 -9.93 16.46
N LEU A 457 8.96 -10.90 16.79
CA LEU A 457 9.91 -11.48 15.84
C LEU A 457 9.20 -12.12 14.64
N GLY A 458 8.17 -12.92 14.89
CA GLY A 458 7.35 -13.55 13.84
C GLY A 458 6.73 -12.50 12.91
N VAL A 459 6.14 -11.44 13.48
CA VAL A 459 5.51 -10.36 12.71
C VAL A 459 6.56 -9.65 11.84
N ALA A 460 7.72 -9.29 12.39
CA ALA A 460 8.80 -8.65 11.64
C ALA A 460 9.33 -9.54 10.50
N LEU A 461 9.48 -10.85 10.73
CA LEU A 461 9.85 -11.81 9.69
C LEU A 461 8.79 -11.91 8.59
N ALA A 462 7.50 -11.92 8.96
CA ALA A 462 6.40 -11.93 7.99
C ALA A 462 6.38 -10.65 7.14
N ARG A 463 6.68 -9.48 7.73
CA ARG A 463 6.86 -8.22 6.98
C ARG A 463 8.00 -8.32 5.96
N MET A 464 9.10 -8.98 6.32
CA MET A 464 10.21 -9.28 5.41
C MET A 464 9.94 -10.41 4.39
N ASN A 465 8.71 -10.96 4.34
CA ASN A 465 8.32 -12.07 3.47
C ASN A 465 9.05 -13.40 3.78
N ARG A 466 9.55 -13.54 5.01
CA ARG A 466 10.18 -14.75 5.55
C ARG A 466 9.14 -15.58 6.28
N HIS A 467 8.09 -15.97 5.55
CA HIS A 467 6.88 -16.57 6.12
C HIS A 467 7.13 -17.89 6.85
N ARG A 468 8.08 -18.71 6.39
CA ARG A 468 8.44 -19.96 7.08
C ARG A 468 9.06 -19.71 8.45
N GLU A 469 10.02 -18.80 8.55
CA GLU A 469 10.61 -18.45 9.86
C GLU A 469 9.59 -17.75 10.77
N ALA A 470 8.64 -17.00 10.20
CA ALA A 470 7.54 -16.42 10.96
C ALA A 470 6.61 -17.50 11.53
N ILE A 471 6.24 -18.50 10.71
CA ILE A 471 5.48 -19.69 11.13
C ILE A 471 6.16 -20.35 12.33
N ASP A 472 7.48 -20.60 12.26
CA ASP A 472 8.22 -21.21 13.36
C ASP A 472 8.12 -20.39 14.66
N CYS A 473 8.12 -19.06 14.57
CA CYS A 473 7.96 -18.19 15.74
C CYS A 473 6.57 -18.30 16.34
N PHE A 474 5.52 -18.23 15.53
CA PHE A 474 4.14 -18.32 16.03
C PHE A 474 3.83 -19.72 16.57
N LEU A 475 4.39 -20.78 16.00
CA LEU A 475 4.27 -22.13 16.54
C LEU A 475 4.87 -22.22 17.95
N ARG A 476 6.05 -21.64 18.19
CA ARG A 476 6.65 -21.61 19.54
C ARG A 476 5.83 -20.77 20.54
N VAL A 477 5.15 -19.71 20.08
CA VAL A 477 4.17 -19.00 20.92
C VAL A 477 3.03 -19.94 21.30
N LEU A 478 2.43 -20.62 20.32
CA LEU A 478 1.30 -21.52 20.54
C LEU A 478 1.65 -22.80 21.31
N ASP A 479 2.92 -23.22 21.32
CA ASP A 479 3.40 -24.32 22.16
C ASP A 479 3.33 -23.94 23.66
N ARG A 480 3.40 -22.64 23.98
CA ARG A 480 3.34 -22.12 25.37
C ARG A 480 1.96 -21.60 25.74
N ASP A 481 1.31 -20.92 24.80
CA ASP A 481 -0.03 -20.37 24.94
C ASP A 481 -0.88 -20.80 23.74
N PRO A 482 -1.49 -22.01 23.79
CA PRO A 482 -2.23 -22.59 22.68
C PRO A 482 -3.41 -21.76 22.19
N ASP A 483 -3.93 -20.88 23.04
CA ASP A 483 -5.08 -20.03 22.79
C ASP A 483 -4.66 -18.56 22.58
N ASN A 484 -3.39 -18.30 22.28
CA ASN A 484 -2.94 -16.96 21.94
C ASN A 484 -3.58 -16.47 20.63
N PHE A 485 -4.59 -15.60 20.74
CA PHE A 485 -5.36 -15.11 19.59
C PHE A 485 -4.45 -14.46 18.52
N MET A 486 -3.53 -13.59 18.94
CA MET A 486 -2.64 -12.88 18.02
C MET A 486 -1.74 -13.85 17.26
N ALA A 487 -1.19 -14.87 17.92
CA ALA A 487 -0.36 -15.87 17.28
C ALA A 487 -1.16 -16.75 16.31
N LEU A 488 -2.39 -17.15 16.65
CA LEU A 488 -3.27 -17.91 15.73
C LEU A 488 -3.57 -17.12 14.44
N VAL A 489 -3.91 -15.84 14.58
CA VAL A 489 -4.19 -14.95 13.45
C VAL A 489 -2.94 -14.75 12.59
N ASN A 490 -1.81 -14.43 13.22
CA ASN A 490 -0.55 -14.20 12.52
C ASN A 490 -0.02 -15.47 11.83
N LEU A 491 -0.22 -16.64 12.46
CA LEU A 491 0.11 -17.93 11.87
C LEU A 491 -0.79 -18.24 10.67
N GLY A 492 -2.09 -18.01 10.79
CA GLY A 492 -3.05 -18.15 9.69
C GLY A 492 -2.66 -17.32 8.47
N TYR A 493 -2.36 -16.03 8.65
CA TYR A 493 -1.89 -15.17 7.57
C TYR A 493 -0.53 -15.58 7.00
N SER A 494 0.37 -16.12 7.84
CA SER A 494 1.68 -16.58 7.38
C SER A 494 1.60 -17.86 6.56
N TYR A 495 0.74 -18.82 6.94
CA TYR A 495 0.42 -19.99 6.12
C TYR A 495 -0.23 -19.58 4.79
N GLN A 496 -1.17 -18.64 4.82
CA GLN A 496 -1.81 -18.15 3.59
C GLN A 496 -0.78 -17.55 2.64
N ALA A 497 0.14 -16.71 3.15
CA ALA A 497 1.21 -16.13 2.35
C ALA A 497 2.26 -17.16 1.87
N ALA A 498 2.39 -18.29 2.57
CA ALA A 498 3.20 -19.44 2.14
C ALA A 498 2.49 -20.35 1.12
N GLY A 499 1.20 -20.12 0.83
CA GLY A 499 0.39 -20.95 -0.07
C GLY A 499 -0.20 -22.19 0.59
N GLU A 500 -0.17 -22.26 1.93
CA GLU A 500 -0.68 -23.36 2.75
C GLU A 500 -2.11 -23.07 3.23
N GLU A 501 -3.04 -22.97 2.28
CA GLU A 501 -4.41 -22.48 2.54
C GLU A 501 -5.20 -23.33 3.55
N GLN A 502 -4.96 -24.65 3.63
CA GLN A 502 -5.65 -25.52 4.58
C GLN A 502 -5.22 -25.25 6.02
N GLN A 503 -3.91 -25.12 6.25
CA GLN A 503 -3.35 -24.77 7.55
C GLN A 503 -3.79 -23.35 7.94
N ALA A 504 -3.76 -22.41 6.99
CA ALA A 504 -4.24 -21.05 7.22
C ALA A 504 -5.69 -21.03 7.72
N MET A 505 -6.57 -21.77 7.03
CA MET A 505 -7.98 -21.90 7.39
C MET A 505 -8.14 -22.47 8.80
N ALA A 506 -7.44 -23.57 9.13
CA ALA A 506 -7.53 -24.20 10.45
C ALA A 506 -7.12 -23.26 11.60
N GLN A 507 -6.06 -22.46 11.42
CA GLN A 507 -5.63 -21.53 12.48
C GLN A 507 -6.60 -20.35 12.63
N LEU A 508 -7.13 -19.81 11.54
CA LEU A 508 -8.12 -18.74 11.59
C LEU A 508 -9.47 -19.23 12.16
N GLU A 509 -9.89 -20.46 11.83
CA GLU A 509 -11.05 -21.11 12.44
C GLU A 509 -10.86 -21.23 13.96
N LYS A 510 -9.68 -21.69 14.41
CA LYS A 510 -9.34 -21.76 15.83
C LYS A 510 -9.38 -20.38 16.49
N ALA A 511 -8.79 -19.36 15.86
CA ALA A 511 -8.79 -17.99 16.36
C ALA A 511 -10.21 -17.46 16.62
N CYS A 512 -11.18 -17.79 15.77
CA CYS A 512 -12.58 -17.40 15.96
C CYS A 512 -13.28 -18.09 17.14
N THR A 513 -12.70 -19.14 17.72
CA THR A 513 -13.28 -19.89 18.84
C THR A 513 -12.72 -19.51 20.21
N VAL A 514 -11.57 -18.83 20.26
CA VAL A 514 -10.92 -18.43 21.51
C VAL A 514 -11.65 -17.24 22.13
N LYS A 515 -11.92 -17.31 23.45
CA LYS A 515 -12.48 -16.18 24.21
C LYS A 515 -11.40 -15.15 24.51
N PHE A 516 -11.54 -13.98 23.89
CA PHE A 516 -10.68 -12.82 24.14
C PHE A 516 -11.17 -12.03 25.37
N HIS A 517 -10.25 -11.65 26.25
CA HIS A 517 -10.57 -10.98 27.53
C HIS A 517 -10.70 -9.45 27.42
N ALA A 518 -10.53 -8.83 26.23
CA ALA A 518 -10.47 -7.37 26.12
C ALA A 518 -11.46 -6.73 25.13
N GLY A 519 -12.72 -7.19 25.10
CA GLY A 519 -13.87 -6.33 24.72
C GLY A 519 -13.92 -5.71 23.32
N VAL A 520 -13.08 -6.14 22.36
CA VAL A 520 -13.05 -5.62 20.98
C VAL A 520 -13.50 -6.70 19.97
N SER A 521 -14.23 -6.27 18.93
CA SER A 521 -14.83 -7.08 17.86
C SER A 521 -13.81 -7.75 16.90
N GLU A 522 -12.87 -8.58 17.40
CA GLU A 522 -11.73 -9.04 16.57
C GLU A 522 -11.95 -10.37 15.83
N ALA A 523 -12.79 -11.28 16.36
CA ALA A 523 -13.07 -12.55 15.67
C ALA A 523 -13.86 -12.34 14.36
N ARG A 524 -14.70 -11.29 14.31
CA ARG A 524 -15.50 -10.95 13.13
C ARG A 524 -14.65 -10.37 11.99
N ASP A 525 -13.56 -9.68 12.31
CA ASP A 525 -12.61 -9.17 11.30
C ASP A 525 -11.93 -10.30 10.51
N LEU A 526 -11.94 -11.52 11.04
CA LEU A 526 -11.42 -12.71 10.36
C LEU A 526 -12.42 -13.30 9.37
N TYR A 527 -13.72 -13.00 9.49
CA TYR A 527 -14.78 -13.60 8.68
C TYR A 527 -14.61 -13.37 7.17
N PRO A 528 -14.24 -12.18 6.68
CA PRO A 528 -14.02 -11.98 5.24
C PRO A 528 -12.85 -12.81 4.71
N GLN A 529 -11.82 -13.00 5.52
CA GLN A 529 -10.65 -13.79 5.14
C GLN A 529 -10.95 -15.28 5.14
N LEU A 530 -11.65 -15.76 6.17
CA LEU A 530 -12.16 -17.13 6.21
C LEU A 530 -13.11 -17.42 5.05
N ALA A 531 -14.06 -16.53 4.77
CA ALA A 531 -14.98 -16.67 3.65
C ALA A 531 -14.25 -16.76 2.30
N ARG A 532 -13.22 -15.93 2.07
CA ARG A 532 -12.35 -16.04 0.88
C ARG A 532 -11.66 -17.40 0.79
N LEU A 533 -11.10 -17.89 1.90
CA LEU A 533 -10.43 -19.20 1.95
C LEU A 533 -11.43 -20.34 1.71
N TYR A 534 -12.63 -20.25 2.29
CA TYR A 534 -13.70 -21.22 2.06
C TYR A 534 -14.16 -21.23 0.60
N CYS A 535 -14.39 -20.08 -0.02
CA CYS A 535 -14.74 -20.00 -1.45
C CYS A 535 -13.67 -20.65 -2.33
N ARG A 536 -12.38 -20.34 -2.09
CA ARG A 536 -11.27 -20.95 -2.84
C ARG A 536 -11.16 -22.46 -2.63
N ALA A 537 -11.45 -22.94 -1.43
CA ALA A 537 -11.47 -24.36 -1.11
C ALA A 537 -12.74 -25.09 -1.58
N GLY A 538 -13.69 -24.39 -2.21
CA GLY A 538 -14.97 -24.96 -2.63
C GLY A 538 -15.97 -25.20 -1.49
N ARG A 539 -15.69 -24.69 -0.29
CA ARG A 539 -16.53 -24.85 0.91
C ARG A 539 -17.55 -23.71 1.01
N HIS A 540 -18.32 -23.50 -0.05
CA HIS A 540 -19.19 -22.34 -0.24
C HIS A 540 -20.28 -22.19 0.85
N GLU A 541 -20.78 -23.30 1.37
CA GLU A 541 -21.79 -23.26 2.44
C GLU A 541 -21.21 -22.72 3.76
N GLN A 542 -19.97 -23.08 4.10
CA GLN A 542 -19.27 -22.52 5.26
C GLN A 542 -18.95 -21.03 5.05
N ALA A 543 -18.56 -20.65 3.82
CA ALA A 543 -18.35 -19.25 3.46
C ALA A 543 -19.62 -18.43 3.71
N ARG A 544 -20.77 -18.91 3.23
CA ARG A 544 -22.08 -18.28 3.41
C ARG A 544 -22.42 -18.08 4.88
N GLN A 545 -22.29 -19.13 5.69
CA GLN A 545 -22.61 -19.07 7.13
C GLN A 545 -21.75 -18.05 7.87
N VAL A 546 -20.46 -17.96 7.56
CA VAL A 546 -19.56 -16.98 8.17
C VAL A 546 -19.90 -15.55 7.72
N LEU A 547 -20.21 -15.34 6.44
CA LEU A 547 -20.61 -14.04 5.91
C LEU A 547 -21.96 -13.56 6.48
N GLU A 548 -22.90 -14.47 6.75
CA GLU A 548 -24.17 -14.13 7.40
C GLU A 548 -23.95 -13.61 8.82
N ARG A 549 -23.00 -14.19 9.56
CA ARG A 549 -22.60 -13.68 10.89
C ARG A 549 -21.88 -12.34 10.82
N TRP A 550 -21.27 -12.00 9.68
CA TRP A 550 -20.55 -10.74 9.46
C TRP A 550 -21.46 -9.56 9.10
N ARG A 551 -22.72 -9.81 8.70
CA ARG A 551 -23.61 -8.83 8.05
C ARG A 551 -23.90 -7.52 8.82
N HIS A 552 -23.74 -7.49 10.14
CA HIS A 552 -24.29 -6.42 10.98
C HIS A 552 -23.36 -5.23 11.29
N GLU A 553 -22.11 -5.21 10.81
CA GLU A 553 -21.10 -4.20 11.19
C GLU A 553 -20.25 -3.74 10.00
N GLN A 554 -20.85 -3.15 8.97
CA GLN A 554 -20.11 -2.79 7.75
C GLN A 554 -20.13 -1.29 7.44
N ASP A 555 -18.95 -0.75 7.13
CA ASP A 555 -18.80 0.46 6.33
C ASP A 555 -19.02 0.16 4.83
N GLY A 556 -18.90 1.16 3.95
CA GLY A 556 -19.16 0.97 2.51
C GLY A 556 -18.25 -0.06 1.82
N GLU A 557 -17.00 -0.21 2.26
CA GLU A 557 -16.05 -1.20 1.69
C GLU A 557 -16.36 -2.62 2.19
N GLY A 558 -16.66 -2.74 3.49
CA GLY A 558 -17.10 -3.98 4.12
C GLY A 558 -18.40 -4.50 3.51
N GLU A 559 -19.37 -3.62 3.26
CA GLU A 559 -20.66 -3.98 2.66
C GLU A 559 -20.48 -4.49 1.22
N PHE A 560 -19.64 -3.81 0.42
CA PHE A 560 -19.28 -4.27 -0.92
C PHE A 560 -18.69 -5.69 -0.88
N LEU A 561 -17.70 -5.90 -0.01
CA LEU A 561 -17.00 -7.17 0.06
C LEU A 561 -17.91 -8.32 0.52
N LEU A 562 -18.81 -8.04 1.48
CA LEU A 562 -19.82 -8.97 1.97
C LEU A 562 -20.69 -9.47 0.81
N HIS A 563 -21.24 -8.55 0.04
CA HIS A 563 -22.14 -8.88 -1.06
C HIS A 563 -21.44 -9.55 -2.24
N ARG A 564 -20.19 -9.17 -2.56
CA ARG A 564 -19.40 -9.87 -3.57
C ARG A 564 -19.18 -11.35 -3.19
N LEU A 565 -18.76 -11.59 -1.95
CA LEU A 565 -18.49 -12.95 -1.46
C LEU A 565 -19.75 -13.79 -1.26
N LEU A 566 -20.84 -13.18 -0.76
CA LEU A 566 -22.14 -13.85 -0.66
C LEU A 566 -22.66 -14.22 -2.04
N GLY A 567 -22.50 -13.34 -3.03
CA GLY A 567 -22.83 -13.61 -4.42
C GLY A 567 -22.14 -14.86 -4.95
N GLU A 568 -20.82 -14.93 -4.77
CA GLU A 568 -20.00 -16.09 -5.15
C GLU A 568 -20.44 -17.37 -4.41
N ALA A 569 -20.61 -17.31 -3.09
CA ALA A 569 -21.00 -18.46 -2.28
C ALA A 569 -22.41 -18.96 -2.65
N CYS A 570 -23.39 -18.07 -2.77
CA CYS A 570 -24.76 -18.41 -3.14
C CYS A 570 -24.85 -19.02 -4.56
N MET A 571 -24.08 -18.49 -5.52
CA MET A 571 -24.03 -19.02 -6.89
C MET A 571 -23.61 -20.49 -6.89
N GLU A 572 -22.55 -20.84 -6.17
CA GLU A 572 -22.01 -22.21 -6.15
C GLU A 572 -22.80 -23.17 -5.25
N THR A 573 -23.59 -22.65 -4.30
CA THR A 573 -24.55 -23.46 -3.51
C THR A 573 -25.91 -23.69 -4.20
N GLY A 574 -26.09 -23.20 -5.43
CA GLY A 574 -27.35 -23.38 -6.18
C GLY A 574 -28.48 -22.43 -5.75
N ARG A 575 -28.14 -21.23 -5.27
CA ARG A 575 -29.09 -20.18 -4.85
C ARG A 575 -28.98 -18.96 -5.77
N PRO A 576 -29.37 -19.06 -7.05
CA PRO A 576 -29.10 -18.03 -8.06
C PRO A 576 -29.81 -16.70 -7.78
N ALA A 577 -31.04 -16.71 -7.27
CA ALA A 577 -31.78 -15.48 -6.97
C ALA A 577 -31.07 -14.62 -5.89
N GLU A 578 -30.59 -15.26 -4.83
CA GLU A 578 -29.83 -14.57 -3.77
C GLU A 578 -28.45 -14.13 -4.27
N ALA A 579 -27.81 -14.94 -5.12
CA ALA A 579 -26.55 -14.57 -5.74
C ALA A 579 -26.69 -13.32 -6.61
N MET A 580 -27.74 -13.23 -7.43
CA MET A 580 -28.02 -12.05 -8.25
C MET A 580 -28.26 -10.81 -7.39
N GLN A 581 -29.10 -10.90 -6.35
CA GLN A 581 -29.37 -9.77 -5.45
C GLN A 581 -28.08 -9.26 -4.78
N ALA A 582 -27.23 -10.18 -4.30
CA ALA A 582 -25.97 -9.83 -3.67
C ALA A 582 -25.01 -9.16 -4.68
N LEU A 583 -24.82 -9.73 -5.88
CA LEU A 583 -23.91 -9.18 -6.88
C LEU A 583 -24.39 -7.83 -7.43
N GLN A 584 -25.70 -7.64 -7.59
CA GLN A 584 -26.28 -6.33 -7.93
C GLN A 584 -25.98 -5.29 -6.85
N ARG A 585 -26.09 -5.66 -5.57
CA ARG A 585 -25.73 -4.75 -4.46
C ARG A 585 -24.24 -4.44 -4.47
N ALA A 586 -23.39 -5.42 -4.71
CA ALA A 586 -21.94 -5.21 -4.84
C ALA A 586 -21.60 -4.23 -5.98
N LEU A 587 -22.23 -4.37 -7.16
CA LEU A 587 -22.01 -3.47 -8.30
C LEU A 587 -22.62 -2.08 -8.10
N ARG A 588 -23.67 -1.92 -7.28
CA ARG A 588 -24.15 -0.58 -6.89
C ARG A 588 -23.13 0.16 -6.03
N LEU A 589 -22.42 -0.54 -5.15
CA LEU A 589 -21.41 0.04 -4.28
C LEU A 589 -20.09 0.28 -5.02
N PHE A 590 -19.67 -0.68 -5.85
CA PHE A 590 -18.47 -0.58 -6.67
C PHE A 590 -18.75 -1.02 -8.10
N PRO A 591 -19.13 -0.07 -8.99
CA PRO A 591 -19.48 -0.38 -10.38
C PRO A 591 -18.34 -0.92 -11.24
N GLY A 592 -17.08 -0.87 -10.77
CA GLY A 592 -15.90 -1.33 -11.50
C GLY A 592 -15.43 -2.75 -11.16
N ASN A 593 -16.20 -3.56 -10.41
CA ASN A 593 -15.74 -4.89 -10.02
C ASN A 593 -16.01 -5.92 -11.13
N ASP A 594 -14.96 -6.28 -11.85
CA ASP A 594 -14.92 -7.27 -12.92
C ASP A 594 -15.40 -8.67 -12.47
N GLU A 595 -15.01 -9.13 -11.28
CA GLU A 595 -15.48 -10.41 -10.74
C GLU A 595 -17.01 -10.44 -10.58
N SER A 596 -17.59 -9.39 -9.98
CA SER A 596 -19.05 -9.28 -9.78
C SER A 596 -19.79 -9.19 -11.10
N MET A 597 -19.27 -8.43 -12.08
CA MET A 597 -19.84 -8.39 -13.43
C MET A 597 -19.80 -9.76 -14.10
N SER A 598 -18.67 -10.46 -14.02
CA SER A 598 -18.50 -11.77 -14.64
C SER A 598 -19.45 -12.82 -14.05
N MET A 599 -19.64 -12.81 -12.72
CA MET A 599 -20.57 -13.72 -12.04
C MET A 599 -22.03 -13.35 -12.33
N LEU A 600 -22.39 -12.07 -12.25
CA LEU A 600 -23.76 -11.61 -12.49
C LEU A 600 -24.17 -11.81 -13.96
N GLY A 601 -23.25 -11.56 -14.89
CA GLY A 601 -23.49 -11.77 -16.31
C GLY A 601 -23.77 -13.24 -16.64
N LEU A 602 -23.03 -14.18 -16.03
CA LEU A 602 -23.31 -15.61 -16.16
C LEU A 602 -24.69 -15.97 -15.59
N LEU A 603 -25.07 -15.42 -14.43
CA LEU A 603 -26.37 -15.69 -13.80
C LEU A 603 -27.55 -15.18 -14.63
N TYR A 604 -27.42 -14.02 -15.30
CA TYR A 604 -28.46 -13.54 -16.22
C TYR A 604 -28.68 -14.47 -17.40
N ILE A 605 -27.59 -15.02 -17.95
CA ILE A 605 -27.63 -15.95 -19.09
C ILE A 605 -28.22 -17.28 -18.68
N GLU A 606 -27.72 -17.90 -17.61
CA GLU A 606 -28.20 -19.21 -17.15
C GLU A 606 -29.60 -19.16 -16.52
N GLY A 607 -30.06 -17.97 -16.15
CA GLY A 607 -31.41 -17.73 -15.63
C GLY A 607 -32.41 -17.27 -16.70
N ASP A 608 -32.02 -17.19 -17.98
CA ASP A 608 -32.85 -16.70 -19.09
C ASP A 608 -33.47 -15.30 -18.86
N GLN A 609 -32.80 -14.44 -18.07
CA GLN A 609 -33.33 -13.16 -17.56
C GLN A 609 -32.63 -11.91 -18.14
N GLY A 610 -32.10 -11.99 -19.36
CA GLY A 610 -31.52 -10.84 -20.07
C GLY A 610 -30.19 -11.15 -20.71
N GLU A 611 -30.24 -11.79 -21.89
CA GLU A 611 -29.04 -12.22 -22.62
C GLU A 611 -28.10 -11.07 -22.96
N GLU A 612 -28.62 -9.99 -23.54
CA GLU A 612 -27.80 -8.83 -23.93
C GLU A 612 -27.08 -8.20 -22.73
N VAL A 613 -27.78 -8.04 -21.61
CA VAL A 613 -27.22 -7.51 -20.37
C VAL A 613 -26.16 -8.47 -19.82
N GLY A 614 -26.43 -9.77 -19.82
CA GLY A 614 -25.51 -10.80 -19.35
C GLY A 614 -24.21 -10.84 -20.15
N MET A 615 -24.31 -10.81 -21.48
CA MET A 615 -23.16 -10.77 -22.38
C MET A 615 -22.37 -9.48 -22.24
N SER A 616 -23.03 -8.32 -22.17
CA SER A 616 -22.37 -7.03 -21.96
C SER A 616 -21.55 -7.01 -20.67
N LEU A 617 -22.08 -7.55 -19.56
CA LEU A 617 -21.35 -7.65 -18.29
C LEU A 617 -20.13 -8.56 -18.39
N LEU A 618 -20.25 -9.71 -19.06
CA LEU A 618 -19.13 -10.64 -19.28
C LEU A 618 -18.02 -10.01 -20.12
N GLU A 619 -18.37 -9.31 -21.20
CA GLU A 619 -17.43 -8.64 -22.10
C GLU A 619 -16.71 -7.47 -21.39
N ARG A 620 -17.44 -6.68 -20.60
CA ARG A 620 -16.85 -5.62 -19.77
C ARG A 620 -15.87 -6.19 -18.73
N ALA A 621 -16.20 -7.31 -18.10
CA ALA A 621 -15.29 -7.99 -17.17
C ALA A 621 -13.99 -8.43 -17.88
N LEU A 622 -14.10 -8.97 -19.11
CA LEU A 622 -12.94 -9.35 -19.92
C LEU A 622 -12.12 -8.15 -20.42
N ALA A 623 -12.77 -7.03 -20.72
CA ALA A 623 -12.09 -5.78 -21.08
C ALA A 623 -11.29 -5.20 -19.89
N MET A 624 -11.80 -5.38 -18.66
CA MET A 624 -11.12 -4.94 -17.44
C MET A 624 -9.96 -5.88 -17.05
N ASP A 625 -10.17 -7.20 -17.04
CA ASP A 625 -9.08 -8.16 -16.82
C ASP A 625 -9.15 -9.39 -17.73
N GLY A 626 -8.60 -9.26 -18.94
CA GLY A 626 -8.48 -10.35 -19.90
C GLY A 626 -7.49 -11.46 -19.51
N MET A 627 -6.76 -11.32 -18.39
CA MET A 627 -5.81 -12.33 -17.91
C MET A 627 -6.37 -13.19 -16.77
N HIS A 628 -7.59 -12.92 -16.30
CA HIS A 628 -8.23 -13.73 -15.28
C HIS A 628 -8.85 -14.99 -15.91
N PRO A 629 -8.38 -16.21 -15.57
CA PRO A 629 -8.86 -17.44 -16.19
C PRO A 629 -10.34 -17.71 -15.90
N GLY A 630 -10.85 -17.22 -14.75
CA GLY A 630 -12.24 -17.36 -14.34
C GLY A 630 -13.21 -16.59 -15.23
N HIS A 631 -12.80 -15.45 -15.79
CA HIS A 631 -13.68 -14.64 -16.65
C HIS A 631 -13.92 -15.33 -17.98
N TRP A 632 -12.85 -15.84 -18.59
CA TRP A 632 -12.93 -16.68 -19.78
C TRP A 632 -13.72 -17.97 -19.55
N TYR A 633 -13.58 -18.58 -18.37
CA TYR A 633 -14.36 -19.77 -18.00
C TYR A 633 -15.87 -19.46 -17.93
N ARG A 634 -16.27 -18.39 -17.22
CA ARG A 634 -17.68 -17.99 -17.12
C ARG A 634 -18.25 -17.56 -18.46
N HIS A 635 -17.48 -16.84 -19.27
CA HIS A 635 -17.88 -16.47 -20.63
C HIS A 635 -18.08 -17.70 -21.53
N ALA A 636 -17.17 -18.67 -21.49
CA ALA A 636 -17.33 -19.93 -22.22
C ALA A 636 -18.56 -20.73 -21.77
N ARG A 637 -18.87 -20.70 -20.47
CA ARG A 637 -20.03 -21.37 -19.89
C ARG A 637 -21.35 -20.71 -20.32
N ALA A 638 -21.39 -19.37 -20.35
CA ALA A 638 -22.50 -18.61 -20.91
C ALA A 638 -22.71 -18.92 -22.41
N LEU A 639 -21.65 -18.90 -23.21
CA LEU A 639 -21.72 -19.20 -24.65
C LEU A 639 -22.18 -20.64 -24.93
N LEU A 640 -21.77 -21.60 -24.10
CA LEU A 640 -22.29 -22.98 -24.18
C LEU A 640 -23.80 -23.02 -23.92
N HIS A 641 -24.30 -22.28 -22.93
CA HIS A 641 -25.72 -22.20 -22.60
C HIS A 641 -26.53 -21.64 -23.79
N LEU A 642 -26.00 -20.61 -24.46
CA LEU A 642 -26.59 -20.02 -25.66
C LEU A 642 -26.42 -20.87 -26.95
N GLY A 643 -25.75 -22.02 -26.87
CA GLY A 643 -25.49 -22.87 -28.04
C GLY A 643 -24.42 -22.34 -29.01
N ARG A 644 -23.68 -21.28 -28.66
CA ARG A 644 -22.58 -20.69 -29.44
C ARG A 644 -21.29 -21.50 -29.27
N LEU A 645 -21.30 -22.73 -29.78
CA LEU A 645 -20.31 -23.77 -29.46
C LEU A 645 -18.87 -23.44 -29.89
N ASP A 646 -18.66 -22.83 -31.06
CA ASP A 646 -17.32 -22.50 -31.54
C ASP A 646 -16.66 -21.39 -30.70
N GLU A 647 -17.43 -20.36 -30.33
CA GLU A 647 -16.98 -19.29 -29.46
C GLU A 647 -16.73 -19.80 -28.03
N ALA A 648 -17.62 -20.66 -27.52
CA ALA A 648 -17.42 -21.33 -26.23
C ALA A 648 -16.10 -22.12 -26.21
N LEU A 649 -15.79 -22.84 -27.30
CA LEU A 649 -14.54 -23.59 -27.42
C LEU A 649 -13.31 -22.66 -27.45
N GLN A 650 -13.39 -21.52 -28.13
CA GLN A 650 -12.32 -20.51 -28.13
C GLN A 650 -12.11 -19.93 -26.73
N ALA A 651 -13.18 -19.50 -26.06
CA ALA A 651 -13.14 -18.92 -24.72
C ALA A 651 -12.58 -19.90 -23.67
N VAL A 652 -13.02 -21.17 -23.68
CA VAL A 652 -12.48 -22.17 -22.74
C VAL A 652 -11.01 -22.49 -23.03
N ASN A 653 -10.58 -22.45 -24.30
CA ASN A 653 -9.17 -22.61 -24.64
C ASN A 653 -8.32 -21.43 -24.15
N ARG A 654 -8.84 -20.19 -24.17
CA ARG A 654 -8.19 -19.03 -23.56
C ARG A 654 -8.06 -19.20 -22.05
N SER A 655 -9.12 -19.62 -21.37
CA SER A 655 -9.08 -19.96 -19.94
C SER A 655 -8.01 -21.02 -19.62
N LEU A 656 -7.96 -22.11 -20.38
CA LEU A 656 -6.95 -23.17 -20.22
C LEU A 656 -5.52 -22.74 -20.63
N GLY A 657 -5.39 -21.76 -21.52
CA GLY A 657 -4.10 -21.14 -21.84
C GLY A 657 -3.51 -20.40 -20.64
N LEU A 658 -4.37 -19.73 -19.86
CA LEU A 658 -4.02 -19.02 -18.62
C LEU A 658 -3.85 -19.99 -17.43
N GLN A 659 -4.72 -21.00 -17.31
CA GLN A 659 -4.68 -22.01 -16.24
C GLN A 659 -4.84 -23.44 -16.80
N ARG A 660 -3.71 -24.04 -17.19
CA ARG A 660 -3.67 -25.34 -17.90
C ARG A 660 -4.33 -26.51 -17.16
N ASN A 661 -4.25 -26.51 -15.83
CA ASN A 661 -4.67 -27.63 -14.97
C ASN A 661 -5.92 -27.29 -14.14
N SER A 662 -6.85 -26.49 -14.69
CA SER A 662 -8.16 -26.26 -14.06
C SER A 662 -9.11 -27.43 -14.36
N PRO A 663 -9.53 -28.25 -13.36
CA PRO A 663 -10.46 -29.35 -13.61
C PRO A 663 -11.79 -28.85 -14.18
N ALA A 664 -12.33 -27.74 -13.66
CA ALA A 664 -13.59 -27.16 -14.10
C ALA A 664 -13.56 -26.73 -15.58
N ALA A 665 -12.48 -26.05 -16.02
CA ALA A 665 -12.35 -25.63 -17.41
C ALA A 665 -12.13 -26.83 -18.36
N ILE A 666 -11.43 -27.88 -17.92
CA ILE A 666 -11.27 -29.11 -18.72
C ILE A 666 -12.62 -29.84 -18.84
N LEU A 667 -13.40 -29.92 -17.76
CA LEU A 667 -14.75 -30.48 -17.79
C LEU A 667 -15.67 -29.70 -18.73
N LEU A 668 -15.63 -28.37 -18.67
CA LEU A 668 -16.40 -27.51 -19.57
C LEU A 668 -15.99 -27.73 -21.03
N LYS A 669 -14.70 -27.81 -21.33
CA LYS A 669 -14.22 -28.16 -22.68
C LYS A 669 -14.73 -29.53 -23.13
N GLY A 670 -14.77 -30.51 -22.22
CA GLY A 670 -15.36 -31.83 -22.48
C GLY A 670 -16.83 -31.73 -22.88
N ARG A 671 -17.64 -30.97 -22.12
CA ARG A 671 -19.06 -30.71 -22.40
C ARG A 671 -19.27 -30.00 -23.73
N ILE A 672 -18.48 -28.97 -24.04
CA ILE A 672 -18.52 -28.28 -25.34
C ILE A 672 -18.21 -29.26 -26.48
N CYS A 673 -17.17 -30.10 -26.34
CA CYS A 673 -16.82 -31.09 -27.36
C CYS A 673 -17.91 -32.15 -27.54
N GLU A 674 -18.57 -32.57 -26.46
CA GLU A 674 -19.73 -33.49 -26.50
C GLU A 674 -20.88 -32.87 -27.29
N ALA A 675 -21.24 -31.61 -27.00
CA ALA A 675 -22.27 -30.86 -27.71
C ALA A 675 -21.95 -30.65 -29.21
N MET A 676 -20.67 -30.53 -29.57
CA MET A 676 -20.22 -30.44 -30.97
C MET A 676 -20.15 -31.81 -31.69
N GLY A 677 -20.49 -32.92 -31.03
CA GLY A 677 -20.34 -34.27 -31.59
C GLY A 677 -18.90 -34.79 -31.67
N ARG A 678 -17.94 -34.11 -31.04
CA ARG A 678 -16.51 -34.46 -31.03
C ARG A 678 -16.17 -35.43 -29.90
N GLY A 679 -16.78 -36.63 -29.93
CA GLY A 679 -16.70 -37.62 -28.84
C GLY A 679 -15.28 -38.01 -28.42
N ARG A 680 -14.34 -38.16 -29.35
CA ARG A 680 -12.92 -38.45 -29.02
C ARG A 680 -12.26 -37.32 -28.21
N ALA A 681 -12.51 -36.07 -28.58
CA ALA A 681 -11.96 -34.91 -27.87
C ALA A 681 -12.60 -34.75 -26.48
N ALA A 682 -13.91 -34.99 -26.37
CA ALA A 682 -14.62 -35.01 -25.09
C ALA A 682 -14.06 -36.09 -24.15
N ALA A 683 -13.90 -37.33 -24.63
CA ALA A 683 -13.33 -38.43 -23.85
C ALA A 683 -11.90 -38.13 -23.35
N SER A 684 -11.07 -37.49 -24.19
CA SER A 684 -9.74 -37.05 -23.80
C SER A 684 -9.77 -36.04 -22.64
N CYS A 685 -10.70 -35.07 -22.67
CA CYS A 685 -10.87 -34.09 -21.59
C CYS A 685 -11.28 -34.75 -20.27
N TYR A 686 -12.30 -35.61 -20.29
CA TYR A 686 -12.76 -36.32 -19.09
C TYR A 686 -11.68 -37.26 -18.53
N GLY A 687 -10.94 -37.97 -19.40
CA GLY A 687 -9.80 -38.79 -19.00
C GLY A 687 -8.71 -37.97 -18.31
N ARG A 688 -8.43 -36.75 -18.80
CA ARG A 688 -7.48 -35.82 -18.19
C ARG A 688 -7.88 -35.43 -16.77
N VAL A 689 -9.16 -35.12 -16.54
CA VAL A 689 -9.67 -34.73 -15.21
C VAL A 689 -9.49 -35.87 -14.19
N ARG A 690 -9.79 -37.12 -14.60
CA ARG A 690 -9.57 -38.29 -13.75
C ARG A 690 -8.11 -38.48 -13.34
N ALA A 691 -7.18 -38.14 -14.22
CA ALA A 691 -5.74 -38.23 -13.96
C ALA A 691 -5.18 -37.07 -13.11
N LEU A 692 -5.95 -36.00 -12.86
CA LEU A 692 -5.47 -34.88 -12.05
C LEU A 692 -5.36 -35.24 -10.56
N ARG A 693 -4.19 -34.95 -9.99
CA ARG A 693 -3.94 -35.09 -8.54
C ARG A 693 -4.87 -34.20 -7.70
N ARG A 694 -5.12 -32.97 -8.15
CA ARG A 694 -6.01 -31.99 -7.48
C ARG A 694 -7.31 -31.86 -8.27
N CYS A 695 -8.32 -32.64 -7.89
CA CYS A 695 -9.66 -32.66 -8.46
C CYS A 695 -10.64 -33.09 -7.36
N SER A 696 -11.80 -32.44 -7.25
CA SER A 696 -12.80 -32.82 -6.24
C SER A 696 -13.43 -34.17 -6.58
N SER A 697 -14.02 -34.84 -5.58
CA SER A 697 -14.80 -36.07 -5.79
C SER A 697 -15.96 -35.84 -6.76
N GLY A 698 -16.64 -34.70 -6.65
CA GLY A 698 -17.70 -34.30 -7.58
C GLY A 698 -17.22 -34.16 -9.02
N GLN A 699 -16.09 -33.48 -9.24
CA GLN A 699 -15.50 -33.31 -10.57
C GLN A 699 -15.03 -34.64 -11.18
N ARG A 700 -14.48 -35.55 -10.36
CA ARG A 700 -14.14 -36.91 -10.84
C ARG A 700 -15.39 -37.68 -11.25
N LYS A 701 -16.45 -37.63 -10.43
CA LYS A 701 -17.73 -38.26 -10.72
C LYS A 701 -18.36 -37.72 -12.00
N GLU A 702 -18.32 -36.40 -12.22
CA GLU A 702 -18.79 -35.77 -13.46
C GLU A 702 -18.01 -36.28 -14.68
N ALA A 703 -16.67 -36.37 -14.58
CA ALA A 703 -15.84 -36.91 -15.65
C ALA A 703 -16.16 -38.38 -15.96
N GLU A 704 -16.39 -39.20 -14.93
CA GLU A 704 -16.77 -40.61 -15.09
C GLU A 704 -18.13 -40.76 -15.76
N GLN A 705 -19.10 -39.94 -15.37
CA GLN A 705 -20.42 -39.89 -16.02
C GLN A 705 -20.31 -39.48 -17.48
N GLY A 706 -19.48 -38.48 -17.80
CA GLY A 706 -19.21 -38.08 -19.19
C GLY A 706 -18.61 -39.21 -20.03
N LEU A 707 -17.63 -39.93 -19.49
CA LEU A 707 -17.06 -41.11 -20.17
C LEU A 707 -18.09 -42.23 -20.35
N ALA A 708 -18.96 -42.46 -19.37
CA ALA A 708 -20.02 -43.46 -19.46
C ALA A 708 -21.03 -43.12 -20.57
N ARG A 709 -21.47 -41.85 -20.68
CA ARG A 709 -22.35 -41.37 -21.76
C ARG A 709 -21.74 -41.60 -23.13
N LEU A 710 -20.47 -41.25 -23.32
CA LEU A 710 -19.77 -41.43 -24.59
C LEU A 710 -19.61 -42.91 -24.98
N ARG A 711 -19.45 -43.81 -24.01
CA ARG A 711 -19.42 -45.27 -24.26
C ARG A 711 -20.77 -45.78 -24.72
N GLN A 712 -21.85 -45.41 -24.04
CA GLN A 712 -23.21 -45.81 -24.40
C GLN A 712 -23.60 -45.31 -25.80
N ALA A 713 -23.21 -44.07 -26.14
CA ALA A 713 -23.40 -43.51 -27.48
C ALA A 713 -22.58 -44.23 -28.56
N GLY A 714 -21.43 -44.82 -28.22
CA GLY A 714 -20.58 -45.59 -29.14
C GLY A 714 -20.98 -47.07 -29.30
N THR A 715 -21.77 -47.64 -28.38
CA THR A 715 -22.20 -49.06 -28.40
C THR A 715 -23.62 -49.27 -28.92
N GLY A 716 -24.36 -48.21 -29.25
CA GLY A 716 -25.74 -48.30 -29.74
C GLY A 716 -25.86 -48.40 -31.26
N ARG A 717 -26.50 -49.47 -31.76
CA ARG A 717 -27.28 -49.42 -33.01
C ARG A 717 -28.21 -48.19 -32.96
N PRO A 718 -28.54 -47.56 -34.10
CA PRO A 718 -29.28 -46.29 -34.12
C PRO A 718 -30.63 -46.47 -33.43
N ALA A 719 -30.72 -46.03 -32.17
CA ALA A 719 -31.98 -45.88 -31.47
C ALA A 719 -32.52 -44.48 -31.81
N SER A 720 -33.71 -44.47 -32.39
CA SER A 720 -34.53 -43.31 -32.71
C SER A 720 -34.38 -42.17 -31.69
N ARG A 721 -34.19 -40.95 -32.21
CA ARG A 721 -34.23 -39.67 -31.50
C ARG A 721 -35.23 -39.72 -30.33
N ARG A 722 -34.73 -39.76 -29.10
CA ARG A 722 -35.50 -39.37 -27.91
C ARG A 722 -34.99 -38.03 -27.44
N ALA A 723 -35.93 -37.11 -27.33
CA ALA A 723 -35.74 -35.72 -26.94
C ALA A 723 -34.98 -35.58 -25.61
N VAL A 724 -34.09 -34.60 -25.58
CA VAL A 724 -33.56 -34.01 -24.34
C VAL A 724 -34.75 -33.38 -23.60
N PRO A 725 -35.05 -33.72 -22.35
CA PRO A 725 -36.03 -32.98 -21.58
C PRO A 725 -35.38 -31.68 -21.10
N GLY A 726 -35.93 -30.54 -21.52
CA GLY A 726 -35.55 -29.24 -20.96
C GLY A 726 -35.32 -28.08 -21.93
N VAL A 727 -35.70 -28.18 -23.20
CA VAL A 727 -35.81 -26.99 -24.08
C VAL A 727 -37.26 -26.90 -24.52
N VAL A 728 -37.99 -26.00 -23.86
CA VAL A 728 -39.27 -25.51 -24.39
C VAL A 728 -38.92 -24.37 -25.35
N GLN A 729 -39.35 -24.51 -26.60
CA GLN A 729 -39.46 -23.43 -27.58
C GLN A 729 -40.69 -23.72 -28.44
N PRO A 730 -41.40 -22.69 -28.94
CA PRO A 730 -41.85 -21.45 -28.31
C PRO A 730 -43.21 -21.62 -27.59
#